data_AF-A0A850TGA9-F1
#
_entry.id   AF-A0A850TGA9-F1
#
_cell.length_a   1.000
_cell.length_b   1.000
_cell.length_c   1.000
_cell.angle_alpha   90.00
_cell.angle_beta   90.00
_cell.angle_gamma   90.00
#
_symmetry.space_group_name_H-M   'P 1'
#
loop_
_entity.id
_entity.type
_entity.pdbx_description
1 polymer ?
#
loop_
_entity_poly.entity_id
_entity_poly.type
_entity_poly.pdbx_seq_one_letter_code
_entity_poly.pdbx_strand_id
1 'polypeptide(L)'
;RERMELLEEARKMEMAKFRYILPVYGICKEPVGLVMEYMETGSLEKLLASEPLPWELRFRIIHETAVGMNFLHCMSPPLLHLDLKPANILLDAHYHVKISDFGLAKCNGLSHSHDISMDGLCGTIAYLPPERIKEKNRCFDTKHDVYSFSIVVWGVLTQKKPFAEENNILHIMVKVVKGHRPELPAVSKSRPHSCNNLIKLMQKCWQDDPGERPTFQEITSETEALCEKPDDETKEMITQDLDTKSSPERQSEGMSALPQPKQEPALPSVKDYSLSELLSQLDSGISQTMEGPEDLSRSSSESKLASSDKRLSGVSSVDSAFSSRGSLSLSFERESSGNDIGTTDIQKRKLTEAILSGDTSKLMKILQPQDVDIVLDGNSSLLHLAVESGQEECVKWLLLYNANPNLTNKKGSTPLHIAIEKKVKSIVELIMARKINVNAKDEDQWTALHFAAQNGDDFSTKMLLDKNASLNEVDFEGRAPIHIACQYGQENIVRILLRRGVNVNIKGKDDWVPLHYAAWQGHLPIVKLLAKQQGANVNVQTVDGRTSLHLAAQRGHYRVARLLIDLESDVNIQNALLQTALHIAAETGHTSTSRLLLKHGADIEAATAEGFTALHLASRSGHLATTKLLIDERASVLARGPLNRTALHLAAENGHSEVVEELVSSENINISDSEGLTALHLAARGGHTKTVEVLLNHGAHADMQRPTCQTLVQLAQQSSNSSVTVLLNET
;
A
#
# COMPACT_ATOMS: atom_id res chain seq x y z
N ARG A 1 6.55 41.30 -0.54
CA ARG A 1 6.25 41.12 0.90
C ARG A 1 6.01 39.64 1.18
N GLU A 2 5.00 39.03 0.57
CA GLU A 2 4.71 37.59 0.61
C GLU A 2 5.93 36.70 0.31
N ARG A 3 6.72 37.02 -0.73
CA ARG A 3 7.96 36.28 -1.04
C ARG A 3 9.02 36.35 0.06
N MET A 4 9.13 37.48 0.77
CA MET A 4 10.10 37.69 1.83
C MET A 4 9.68 36.94 3.11
N GLU A 5 8.38 36.87 3.37
CA GLU A 5 7.78 36.11 4.46
C GLU A 5 7.93 34.59 4.23
N LEU A 6 7.65 34.10 3.01
CA LEU A 6 7.89 32.69 2.64
C LEU A 6 9.38 32.31 2.70
N LEU A 7 10.29 33.24 2.37
CA LEU A 7 11.73 33.05 2.51
C LEU A 7 12.15 32.93 3.98
N GLU A 8 11.58 33.75 4.85
CA GLU A 8 11.86 33.71 6.28
C GLU A 8 11.30 32.43 6.93
N GLU A 9 10.11 32.01 6.51
CA GLU A 9 9.49 30.75 6.94
C GLU A 9 10.30 29.54 6.45
N ALA A 10 10.70 29.51 5.18
CA ALA A 10 11.58 28.47 4.64
C ALA A 10 12.92 28.41 5.38
N ARG A 11 13.52 29.56 5.70
CA ARG A 11 14.80 29.63 6.43
C ARG A 11 14.68 29.04 7.83
N LYS A 12 13.58 29.29 8.54
CA LYS A 12 13.33 28.73 9.87
C LYS A 12 13.02 27.23 9.80
N MET A 13 12.25 26.80 8.80
CA MET A 13 11.98 25.38 8.59
C MET A 13 13.23 24.59 8.16
N GLU A 14 14.16 25.21 7.43
CA GLU A 14 15.46 24.61 7.11
C GLU A 14 16.32 24.40 8.37
N MET A 15 16.19 25.27 9.37
CA MET A 15 16.85 25.12 10.67
C MET A 15 16.22 24.01 11.53
N ALA A 16 14.98 23.62 11.26
CA ALA A 16 14.19 22.64 12.02
C ALA A 16 14.10 21.27 11.31
N LYS A 17 15.23 20.75 10.80
CA LYS A 17 15.28 19.40 10.18
C LYS A 17 15.18 18.31 11.24
N PHE A 18 13.96 17.82 11.45
CA PHE A 18 13.67 16.74 12.39
C PHE A 18 12.59 15.82 11.84
N ARG A 19 12.59 14.54 12.26
CA ARG A 19 11.75 13.49 11.68
C ARG A 19 10.25 13.81 11.72
N TYR A 20 9.80 14.50 12.77
CA TYR A 20 8.38 14.86 12.98
C TYR A 20 8.04 16.29 12.53
N ILE A 21 8.93 16.94 11.78
CA ILE A 21 8.71 18.28 11.20
C ILE A 21 8.66 18.12 9.68
N LEU A 22 7.68 18.74 9.03
CA LEU A 22 7.53 18.66 7.59
C LEU A 22 8.74 19.33 6.90
N PRO A 23 9.53 18.59 6.10
CA PRO A 23 10.70 19.18 5.46
C PRO A 23 10.29 20.03 4.26
N VAL A 24 10.97 21.17 4.14
CA VAL A 24 10.88 22.08 3.01
C VAL A 24 12.08 21.84 2.11
N TYR A 25 11.83 21.53 0.84
CA TYR A 25 12.87 21.33 -0.18
C TYR A 25 13.25 22.61 -0.89
N GLY A 26 12.37 23.61 -0.93
CA GLY A 26 12.67 24.90 -1.53
C GLY A 26 11.46 25.79 -1.71
N ILE A 27 11.63 26.86 -2.49
CA ILE A 27 10.58 27.82 -2.82
C ILE A 27 10.43 27.85 -4.34
N CYS A 28 9.22 27.59 -4.83
CA CYS A 28 8.86 27.79 -6.23
C CYS A 28 8.68 29.29 -6.51
N LYS A 29 9.16 29.74 -7.67
CA LYS A 29 9.04 31.15 -8.08
C LYS A 29 7.70 31.45 -8.75
N GLU A 30 7.13 30.50 -9.50
CA GLU A 30 5.90 30.65 -10.27
C GLU A 30 5.14 29.31 -10.36
N PRO A 31 4.00 29.13 -9.65
CA PRO A 31 3.44 30.04 -8.64
C PRO A 31 4.35 30.16 -7.41
N VAL A 32 4.30 31.30 -6.72
CA VAL A 32 5.07 31.51 -5.48
C VAL A 32 4.53 30.56 -4.41
N GLY A 33 5.37 29.63 -3.93
CA GLY A 33 4.96 28.64 -2.93
C GLY A 33 6.11 27.83 -2.37
N LEU A 34 5.87 27.16 -1.24
CA LEU A 34 6.84 26.26 -0.61
C LEU A 34 6.74 24.87 -1.25
N VAL A 35 7.88 24.30 -1.60
CA VAL A 35 8.00 22.91 -2.03
C VAL A 35 8.33 22.09 -0.80
N MET A 36 7.42 21.19 -0.43
CA MET A 36 7.50 20.36 0.78
C MET A 36 7.31 18.90 0.41
N GLU A 37 7.63 18.02 1.35
CA GLU A 37 7.30 16.59 1.21
C GLU A 37 5.80 16.38 1.06
N TYR A 38 5.45 15.47 0.15
CA TYR A 38 4.07 15.08 -0.07
C TYR A 38 3.64 14.11 1.03
N MET A 39 2.53 14.43 1.69
CA MET A 39 1.97 13.65 2.79
C MET A 39 0.74 12.88 2.26
N GLU A 40 0.87 11.59 1.97
CA GLU A 40 -0.14 10.82 1.23
C GLU A 40 -1.50 10.75 1.94
N THR A 41 -1.49 10.65 3.28
CA THR A 41 -2.73 10.54 4.07
C THR A 41 -3.34 11.91 4.40
N GLY A 42 -2.59 13.01 4.17
CA GLY A 42 -3.06 14.38 4.35
C GLY A 42 -3.05 14.83 5.81
N SER A 43 -3.99 15.72 6.18
CA SER A 43 -4.07 16.27 7.54
C SER A 43 -4.82 15.35 8.50
N LEU A 44 -4.42 15.39 9.77
CA LEU A 44 -5.10 14.68 10.85
C LEU A 44 -6.58 15.08 10.95
N GLU A 45 -6.94 16.34 10.62
CA GLU A 45 -8.35 16.77 10.56
C GLU A 45 -9.18 15.93 9.57
N LYS A 46 -8.65 15.68 8.35
CA LYS A 46 -9.33 14.84 7.36
C LYS A 46 -9.46 13.40 7.85
N LEU A 47 -8.40 12.87 8.47
CA LEU A 47 -8.38 11.51 8.99
C LEU A 47 -9.37 11.32 10.16
N LEU A 48 -9.47 12.29 11.08
CA LEU A 48 -10.43 12.25 12.17
C LEU A 48 -11.88 12.33 11.69
N ALA A 49 -12.13 12.95 10.54
CA ALA A 49 -13.45 13.05 9.94
C ALA A 49 -13.87 11.81 9.12
N SER A 50 -12.91 11.04 8.60
CA SER A 50 -13.20 9.93 7.66
C SER A 50 -13.51 8.60 8.33
N GLU A 51 -12.68 8.17 9.29
CA GLU A 51 -12.76 6.81 9.84
C GLU A 51 -12.43 6.75 11.35
N PRO A 52 -12.99 5.79 12.10
CA PRO A 52 -12.64 5.62 13.51
C PRO A 52 -11.21 5.09 13.68
N LEU A 53 -10.36 5.83 14.40
CA LEU A 53 -8.96 5.48 14.59
C LEU A 53 -8.76 4.38 15.65
N PRO A 54 -7.95 3.33 15.38
CA PRO A 54 -7.52 2.37 16.39
C PRO A 54 -6.79 3.05 17.55
N TRP A 55 -6.90 2.49 18.77
CA TRP A 55 -6.27 3.07 19.97
C TRP A 55 -4.75 3.20 19.85
N GLU A 56 -4.06 2.17 19.33
CA GLU A 56 -2.62 2.22 19.11
C GLU A 56 -2.19 3.40 18.24
N LEU A 57 -2.96 3.68 17.19
CA LEU A 57 -2.69 4.80 16.29
C LEU A 57 -2.96 6.14 16.98
N ARG A 58 -4.00 6.24 17.81
CA ARG A 58 -4.25 7.44 18.63
C ARG A 58 -3.08 7.72 19.58
N PHE A 59 -2.59 6.71 20.29
CA PHE A 59 -1.43 6.85 21.18
C PHE A 59 -0.18 7.29 20.43
N ARG A 60 0.10 6.65 19.29
CA ARG A 60 1.24 7.00 18.45
C ARG A 60 1.16 8.44 17.94
N ILE A 61 0.03 8.86 17.38
CA ILE A 61 -0.15 10.23 16.86
C ILE A 61 0.11 11.25 17.98
N ILE A 62 -0.42 10.99 19.18
CA ILE A 62 -0.24 11.89 20.32
C ILE A 62 1.22 11.94 20.76
N HIS A 63 1.88 10.78 20.87
CA HIS A 63 3.28 10.71 21.26
C HIS A 63 4.20 11.38 20.22
N GLU A 64 4.06 11.05 18.93
CA GLU A 64 4.88 11.64 17.86
C GLU A 64 4.67 13.16 17.74
N THR A 65 3.43 13.64 17.91
CA THR A 65 3.14 15.08 17.98
C THR A 65 3.85 15.74 19.16
N ALA A 66 3.83 15.10 20.34
CA ALA A 66 4.54 15.61 21.51
C ALA A 66 6.06 15.67 21.29
N VAL A 67 6.64 14.65 20.65
CA VAL A 67 8.08 14.61 20.34
C VAL A 67 8.47 15.70 19.34
N GLY A 68 7.65 15.92 18.30
CA GLY A 68 7.85 17.02 17.36
C GLY A 68 7.80 18.39 18.03
N MET A 69 6.82 18.62 18.91
CA MET A 69 6.71 19.87 19.66
C MET A 69 7.84 20.07 20.67
N ASN A 70 8.27 19.01 21.35
CA ASN A 70 9.42 19.06 22.27
C ASN A 70 10.69 19.52 21.54
N PHE A 71 10.94 18.98 20.34
CA PHE A 71 12.08 19.41 19.52
C PHE A 71 12.05 20.91 19.23
N LEU A 72 10.89 21.47 18.84
CA LEU A 72 10.76 22.90 18.54
C LEU A 72 11.05 23.78 19.78
N HIS A 73 10.61 23.34 20.96
CA HIS A 73 10.83 24.06 22.21
C HIS A 73 12.26 23.91 22.77
N CYS A 74 12.99 22.87 22.36
CA CYS A 74 14.41 22.71 22.71
C CYS A 74 15.37 23.53 21.84
N MET A 75 14.89 24.16 20.76
CA MET A 75 15.71 25.05 19.93
C MET A 75 16.13 26.30 20.73
N SER A 76 17.25 26.93 20.35
CA SER A 76 17.74 28.16 20.97
C SER A 76 17.80 29.29 19.94
N PRO A 77 16.86 30.27 19.96
CA PRO A 77 15.70 30.38 20.86
C PRO A 77 14.56 29.37 20.51
N PRO A 78 13.65 29.08 21.46
CA PRO A 78 12.57 28.11 21.24
C PRO A 78 11.63 28.58 20.13
N LEU A 79 11.27 27.65 19.23
CA LEU A 79 10.35 27.93 18.14
C LEU A 79 8.91 27.61 18.57
N LEU A 80 8.08 28.64 18.73
CA LEU A 80 6.68 28.49 19.14
C LEU A 80 5.78 28.26 17.92
N HIS A 81 4.83 27.32 18.01
CA HIS A 81 3.94 27.01 16.90
C HIS A 81 2.73 27.96 16.83
N LEU A 82 2.10 28.27 17.95
CA LEU A 82 1.00 29.25 18.14
C LEU A 82 -0.32 29.00 17.37
N ASP A 83 -0.40 27.95 16.55
CA ASP A 83 -1.62 27.54 15.82
C ASP A 83 -1.69 26.00 15.67
N LEU A 84 -1.23 25.26 16.69
CA LEU A 84 -1.25 23.80 16.68
C LEU A 84 -2.70 23.28 16.68
N LYS A 85 -3.08 22.59 15.62
CA LYS A 85 -4.42 22.02 15.40
C LYS A 85 -4.34 20.81 14.47
N PRO A 86 -5.38 19.95 14.40
CA PRO A 86 -5.37 18.77 13.54
C PRO A 86 -5.16 19.06 12.04
N ALA A 87 -5.49 20.27 11.56
CA ALA A 87 -5.23 20.65 10.18
C ALA A 87 -3.72 20.81 9.85
N ASN A 88 -2.91 21.17 10.86
CA ASN A 88 -1.49 21.47 10.73
C ASN A 88 -0.60 20.27 11.11
N ILE A 89 -1.21 19.16 11.52
CA ILE A 89 -0.56 17.88 11.78
C ILE A 89 -0.82 16.99 10.57
N LEU A 90 0.22 16.73 9.78
CA LEU A 90 0.13 15.91 8.58
C LEU A 90 0.63 14.48 8.85
N LEU A 91 0.20 13.54 8.03
CA LEU A 91 0.51 12.12 8.17
C LEU A 91 1.03 11.56 6.84
N ASP A 92 2.06 10.71 6.90
CA ASP A 92 2.61 10.04 5.71
C ASP A 92 1.82 8.75 5.37
N ALA A 93 2.24 8.01 4.35
CA ALA A 93 1.66 6.70 3.99
C ALA A 93 1.67 5.66 5.13
N HIS A 94 2.53 5.82 6.14
CA HIS A 94 2.65 4.94 7.30
C HIS A 94 2.00 5.52 8.56
N TYR A 95 1.29 6.65 8.45
CA TYR A 95 0.70 7.41 9.54
C TYR A 95 1.72 7.97 10.55
N HIS A 96 2.95 8.24 10.14
CA HIS A 96 3.87 9.03 10.95
C HIS A 96 3.53 10.52 10.86
N VAL A 97 3.59 11.19 12.02
CA VAL A 97 3.24 12.59 12.17
C VAL A 97 4.34 13.50 11.62
N LYS A 98 3.95 14.53 10.86
CA LYS A 98 4.77 15.70 10.54
C LYS A 98 4.02 16.99 10.84
N ILE A 99 4.60 17.81 11.71
CA ILE A 99 4.05 19.11 12.09
C ILE A 99 4.40 20.11 10.98
N SER A 100 3.42 20.93 10.59
CA SER A 100 3.49 21.90 9.51
C SER A 100 2.88 23.25 9.92
N ASP A 101 3.12 24.30 9.13
CA ASP A 101 2.51 25.63 9.31
C ASP A 101 2.69 26.18 10.75
N PHE A 102 3.95 26.32 11.15
CA PHE A 102 4.34 27.10 12.33
C PHE A 102 3.96 28.55 12.02
N GLY A 103 2.99 29.14 12.72
CA GLY A 103 2.27 30.38 12.34
C GLY A 103 3.09 31.67 12.26
N LEU A 104 4.24 31.63 11.60
CA LEU A 104 5.32 32.61 11.53
C LEU A 104 4.95 33.78 10.61
N ALA A 105 4.07 33.56 9.62
CA ALA A 105 3.52 34.61 8.78
C ALA A 105 2.46 35.49 9.50
N LYS A 106 1.86 35.01 10.60
CA LYS A 106 0.72 35.69 11.24
C LYS A 106 1.11 36.80 12.22
N CYS A 107 2.38 36.90 12.61
CA CYS A 107 2.85 37.95 13.53
C CYS A 107 2.97 39.36 12.87
N ASN A 108 2.85 39.47 11.54
CA ASN A 108 2.94 40.75 10.83
C ASN A 108 1.68 41.11 10.04
N GLY A 109 0.51 40.85 10.64
CA GLY A 109 -0.76 41.51 10.34
C GLY A 109 -1.10 41.61 8.85
N LEU A 110 -1.80 40.61 8.31
CA LEU A 110 -2.79 40.67 7.22
C LEU A 110 -3.22 39.24 6.89
N SER A 111 -4.40 38.81 7.35
CA SER A 111 -5.02 37.56 6.90
C SER A 111 -6.31 37.87 6.14
N HIS A 112 -6.28 37.73 4.82
CA HIS A 112 -7.50 37.62 4.02
C HIS A 112 -8.06 36.20 4.13
N SER A 113 -8.96 36.01 5.10
CA SER A 113 -10.31 35.48 4.89
C SER A 113 -10.90 35.08 6.25
N HIS A 114 -11.83 35.94 6.69
CA HIS A 114 -12.62 35.91 7.93
C HIS A 114 -11.90 36.57 9.12
N ASP A 115 -11.72 37.88 8.95
CA ASP A 115 -11.32 38.86 9.95
C ASP A 115 -12.08 38.71 11.27
N ILE A 116 -11.34 38.73 12.40
CA ILE A 116 -11.21 39.96 13.20
C ILE A 116 -9.74 40.10 13.62
N SER A 117 -8.99 40.92 12.87
CA SER A 117 -7.81 41.60 13.41
C SER A 117 -8.30 42.67 14.38
N MET A 118 -7.87 42.58 15.64
CA MET A 118 -7.62 43.74 16.52
C MET A 118 -6.34 43.42 17.31
N ASP A 119 -5.21 43.71 16.66
CA ASP A 119 -3.83 43.73 17.15
C ASP A 119 -3.28 42.46 17.82
N GLY A 120 -3.15 41.35 17.07
CA GLY A 120 -2.15 40.31 17.38
C GLY A 120 -2.63 38.97 17.98
N LEU A 121 -3.83 38.50 17.66
CA LEU A 121 -4.32 37.19 18.13
C LEU A 121 -3.90 36.11 17.12
N CYS A 122 -2.70 35.54 17.28
CA CYS A 122 -2.24 34.46 16.40
C CYS A 122 -2.85 33.11 16.82
N GLY A 123 -3.52 32.38 15.93
CA GLY A 123 -4.00 31.02 16.18
C GLY A 123 -5.52 30.84 16.04
N THR A 124 -5.96 29.59 16.01
CA THR A 124 -7.37 29.22 15.87
C THR A 124 -8.09 29.28 17.21
N ILE A 125 -9.16 30.09 17.32
CA ILE A 125 -9.84 30.42 18.59
C ILE A 125 -10.25 29.20 19.42
N ALA A 126 -10.70 28.11 18.80
CA ALA A 126 -11.11 26.89 19.51
C ALA A 126 -9.95 26.15 20.21
N TYR A 127 -8.71 26.41 19.81
CA TYR A 127 -7.48 25.82 20.35
C TYR A 127 -6.70 26.81 21.21
N LEU A 128 -7.16 28.06 21.29
CA LEU A 128 -6.45 29.13 21.94
C LEU A 128 -6.67 29.09 23.46
N PRO A 129 -5.62 29.24 24.28
CA PRO A 129 -5.76 29.35 25.72
C PRO A 129 -6.47 30.65 26.16
N PRO A 130 -7.21 30.63 27.28
CA PRO A 130 -8.03 31.75 27.73
C PRO A 130 -7.22 33.01 28.09
N GLU A 131 -6.02 32.88 28.63
CA GLU A 131 -5.14 34.00 28.99
C GLU A 131 -4.76 34.86 27.78
N ARG A 132 -4.62 34.25 26.59
CA ARG A 132 -4.33 34.98 25.34
C ARG A 132 -5.47 35.89 24.88
N ILE A 133 -6.69 35.60 25.33
CA ILE A 133 -7.87 36.40 25.02
C ILE A 133 -8.09 37.47 26.10
N LYS A 134 -7.73 37.18 27.36
CA LYS A 134 -7.93 38.07 28.52
C LYS A 134 -6.87 39.16 28.64
N GLU A 135 -5.61 38.83 28.38
CA GLU A 135 -4.47 39.70 28.69
C GLU A 135 -4.20 40.71 27.57
N LYS A 136 -3.96 41.97 27.95
CA LYS A 136 -3.58 43.04 27.02
C LYS A 136 -2.11 42.96 26.58
N ASN A 137 -1.24 42.45 27.45
CA ASN A 137 0.17 42.21 27.15
C ASN A 137 0.36 40.76 26.69
N ARG A 138 0.39 40.54 25.38
CA ARG A 138 0.40 39.19 24.77
C ARG A 138 1.83 38.65 24.74
N CYS A 139 2.32 38.12 25.86
CA CYS A 139 3.60 37.42 25.91
C CYS A 139 3.43 35.98 25.38
N PHE A 140 4.31 35.58 24.46
CA PHE A 140 4.31 34.23 23.91
C PHE A 140 5.15 33.29 24.79
N ASP A 141 4.52 32.23 25.26
CA ASP A 141 5.14 31.18 26.09
C ASP A 141 4.89 29.81 25.44
N THR A 142 5.87 28.92 25.56
CA THR A 142 5.78 27.47 25.31
C THR A 142 4.53 26.82 25.90
N LYS A 143 4.05 27.30 27.07
CA LYS A 143 2.84 26.77 27.75
C LYS A 143 1.54 26.98 26.97
N HIS A 144 1.52 27.88 25.98
CA HIS A 144 0.35 28.06 25.11
C HIS A 144 0.23 26.95 24.07
N ASP A 145 1.36 26.45 23.56
CA ASP A 145 1.37 25.30 22.65
C ASP A 145 0.93 24.03 23.40
N VAL A 146 1.28 23.90 24.69
CA VAL A 146 0.82 22.80 25.56
C VAL A 146 -0.70 22.79 25.70
N TYR A 147 -1.31 23.97 25.90
CA TYR A 147 -2.77 24.08 25.90
C TYR A 147 -3.36 23.68 24.54
N SER A 148 -2.82 24.17 23.44
CA SER A 148 -3.31 23.83 22.09
C SER A 148 -3.23 22.32 21.83
N PHE A 149 -2.12 21.70 22.25
CA PHE A 149 -1.90 20.24 22.18
C PHE A 149 -2.97 19.46 22.96
N SER A 150 -3.40 19.93 24.14
CA SER A 150 -4.46 19.27 24.91
C SER A 150 -5.80 19.16 24.14
N ILE A 151 -6.15 20.20 23.37
CA ILE A 151 -7.38 20.23 22.58
C ILE A 151 -7.23 19.30 21.36
N VAL A 152 -6.03 19.22 20.78
CA VAL A 152 -5.70 18.20 19.76
C VAL A 152 -5.86 16.79 20.34
N VAL A 153 -5.32 16.52 21.53
CA VAL A 153 -5.46 15.23 22.22
C VAL A 153 -6.95 14.90 22.45
N TRP A 154 -7.73 15.87 22.93
CA TRP A 154 -9.19 15.71 23.06
C TRP A 154 -9.85 15.35 21.71
N GLY A 155 -9.47 16.02 20.62
CA GLY A 155 -9.97 15.74 19.27
C GLY A 155 -9.59 14.34 18.78
N VAL A 156 -8.37 13.87 19.05
CA VAL A 156 -7.91 12.51 18.70
C VAL A 156 -8.64 11.45 19.52
N LEU A 157 -8.90 11.70 20.80
CA LEU A 157 -9.58 10.77 21.70
C LEU A 157 -11.08 10.64 21.39
N THR A 158 -11.73 11.76 21.08
CA THR A 158 -13.19 11.81 20.86
C THR A 158 -13.60 11.71 19.40
N GLN A 159 -12.67 11.98 18.47
CA GLN A 159 -12.92 12.15 17.03
C GLN A 159 -14.05 13.15 16.74
N LYS A 160 -14.14 14.19 17.56
CA LYS A 160 -15.10 15.29 17.40
C LYS A 160 -14.35 16.61 17.22
N LYS A 161 -15.02 17.56 16.56
CA LYS A 161 -14.54 18.94 16.47
C LYS A 161 -14.84 19.67 17.79
N PRO A 162 -13.89 20.42 18.38
CA PRO A 162 -14.15 21.17 19.59
C PRO A 162 -15.23 22.21 19.33
N PHE A 163 -16.20 22.32 20.25
CA PHE A 163 -17.34 23.24 20.15
C PHE A 163 -18.17 23.09 18.86
N ALA A 164 -18.35 21.85 18.36
CA ALA A 164 -19.10 21.58 17.11
C ALA A 164 -20.55 22.10 17.09
N GLU A 165 -21.17 22.28 18.26
CA GLU A 165 -22.53 22.80 18.40
C GLU A 165 -22.62 24.33 18.19
N GLU A 166 -21.48 25.01 18.17
CA GLU A 166 -21.40 26.47 18.12
C GLU A 166 -20.95 26.97 16.76
N ASN A 167 -21.85 27.66 16.05
CA ASN A 167 -21.54 28.24 14.73
C ASN A 167 -20.94 29.65 14.82
N ASN A 168 -21.00 30.31 15.99
CA ASN A 168 -20.50 31.67 16.18
C ASN A 168 -19.17 31.68 16.95
N ILE A 169 -18.12 32.14 16.28
CA ILE A 169 -16.76 32.26 16.82
C ILE A 169 -16.71 33.10 18.11
N LEU A 170 -17.52 34.16 18.21
CA LEU A 170 -17.59 35.00 19.42
C LEU A 170 -18.14 34.22 20.62
N HIS A 171 -19.07 33.30 20.38
CA HIS A 171 -19.64 32.49 21.45
C HIS A 171 -18.63 31.45 21.97
N ILE A 172 -17.85 30.84 21.06
CA ILE A 172 -16.72 29.98 21.41
C ILE A 172 -15.70 30.77 22.24
N MET A 173 -15.35 31.98 21.80
CA MET A 173 -14.41 32.85 22.51
C MET A 173 -14.88 33.17 23.94
N VAL A 174 -16.17 33.50 24.12
CA VAL A 174 -16.75 33.75 25.45
C VAL A 174 -16.71 32.49 26.33
N LYS A 175 -17.02 31.31 25.78
CA LYS A 175 -16.95 30.04 26.50
C LYS A 175 -15.52 29.74 26.97
N VAL A 176 -14.54 29.87 26.08
CA VAL A 176 -13.10 29.67 26.39
C VAL A 176 -12.66 30.64 27.49
N VAL A 177 -12.97 31.94 27.37
CA VAL A 177 -12.63 32.96 28.39
C VAL A 177 -13.25 32.66 29.75
N LYS A 178 -14.48 32.14 29.78
CA LYS A 178 -15.17 31.72 31.00
C LYS A 178 -14.66 30.39 31.58
N GLY A 179 -13.61 29.80 30.99
CA GLY A 179 -13.03 28.55 31.47
C GLY A 179 -13.78 27.29 30.98
N HIS A 180 -14.79 27.41 30.12
CA HIS A 180 -15.53 26.24 29.65
C HIS A 180 -14.66 25.41 28.69
N ARG A 181 -14.55 24.11 28.94
CA ARG A 181 -13.80 23.15 28.13
C ARG A 181 -14.74 22.25 27.32
N PRO A 182 -14.27 21.67 26.19
CA PRO A 182 -15.06 20.70 25.45
C PRO A 182 -15.47 19.51 26.32
N GLU A 183 -16.74 19.12 26.26
CA GLU A 183 -17.25 17.99 27.03
C GLU A 183 -16.57 16.68 26.61
N LEU A 184 -16.26 15.82 27.58
CA LEU A 184 -15.73 14.48 27.33
C LEU A 184 -16.91 13.50 27.32
N PRO A 185 -17.48 13.14 26.15
CA PRO A 185 -18.48 12.07 26.10
C PRO A 185 -17.87 10.77 26.62
N ALA A 186 -18.71 9.86 27.12
CA ALA A 186 -18.27 8.51 27.51
C ALA A 186 -17.65 7.81 26.29
N VAL A 187 -16.31 7.84 26.21
CA VAL A 187 -15.54 7.24 25.13
C VAL A 187 -15.87 5.74 25.10
N SER A 188 -16.17 5.19 23.92
CA SER A 188 -16.82 3.88 23.72
C SER A 188 -16.19 2.72 24.50
N LYS A 189 -17.02 1.71 24.84
CA LYS A 189 -16.77 0.56 25.74
C LYS A 189 -15.55 -0.35 25.45
N SER A 190 -14.79 -0.14 24.38
CA SER A 190 -13.58 -0.92 24.04
C SER A 190 -12.30 -0.13 24.38
N ARG A 191 -12.04 0.11 25.67
CA ARG A 191 -10.97 1.03 26.11
C ARG A 191 -9.82 0.30 26.84
N PRO A 192 -8.56 0.49 26.41
CA PRO A 192 -7.38 0.09 27.19
C PRO A 192 -7.21 0.95 28.46
N HIS A 193 -6.72 0.36 29.55
CA HIS A 193 -6.57 1.04 30.86
C HIS A 193 -5.70 2.31 30.76
N SER A 194 -4.67 2.27 29.92
CA SER A 194 -3.72 3.37 29.63
C SER A 194 -4.39 4.66 29.14
N CYS A 195 -5.59 4.59 28.56
CA CYS A 195 -6.29 5.79 28.11
C CYS A 195 -6.72 6.69 29.29
N ASN A 196 -6.92 6.14 30.50
CA ASN A 196 -7.24 6.98 31.67
C ASN A 196 -6.08 7.91 32.02
N ASN A 197 -4.85 7.42 31.89
CA ASN A 197 -3.66 8.22 32.12
C ASN A 197 -3.53 9.31 31.06
N LEU A 198 -3.88 9.02 29.81
CA LEU A 198 -3.88 10.01 28.73
C LEU A 198 -4.92 11.11 28.92
N ILE A 199 -6.13 10.78 29.43
CA ILE A 199 -7.13 11.80 29.79
C ILE A 199 -6.62 12.66 30.96
N LYS A 200 -5.98 12.07 31.97
CA LYS A 200 -5.36 12.81 33.08
C LYS A 200 -4.27 13.75 32.58
N LEU A 201 -3.39 13.27 31.68
CA LEU A 201 -2.35 14.08 31.05
C LEU A 201 -2.95 15.26 30.26
N MET A 202 -3.94 14.99 29.41
CA MET A 202 -4.69 16.02 28.69
C MET A 202 -5.30 17.06 29.64
N GLN A 203 -5.86 16.61 30.77
CA GLN A 203 -6.42 17.49 31.79
C GLN A 203 -5.38 18.34 32.53
N LYS A 204 -4.15 17.84 32.70
CA LYS A 204 -3.03 18.65 33.21
C LYS A 204 -2.58 19.70 32.17
N CYS A 205 -2.61 19.36 30.88
CA CYS A 205 -2.17 20.26 29.81
C CYS A 205 -3.09 21.47 29.58
N TRP A 206 -4.38 21.41 29.95
CA TRP A 206 -5.34 22.50 29.74
C TRP A 206 -5.74 23.29 31.00
N GLN A 207 -4.92 23.21 32.07
CA GLN A 207 -5.14 23.97 33.29
C GLN A 207 -5.23 25.48 33.02
N ASP A 208 -6.05 26.19 33.79
CA ASP A 208 -6.23 27.64 33.63
C ASP A 208 -4.95 28.41 33.94
N ASP A 209 -4.15 27.96 34.91
CA ASP A 209 -2.83 28.52 35.19
C ASP A 209 -1.77 27.94 34.22
N PRO A 210 -1.06 28.77 33.43
CA PRO A 210 0.03 28.32 32.58
C PRO A 210 1.19 27.64 33.34
N GLY A 211 1.43 28.02 34.59
CA GLY A 211 2.53 27.48 35.41
C GLY A 211 2.32 26.00 35.79
N GLU A 212 1.08 25.59 35.96
CA GLU A 212 0.68 24.21 36.32
C GLU A 212 0.69 23.24 35.12
N ARG A 213 0.81 23.77 33.89
CA ARG A 213 0.87 22.93 32.70
C ARG A 213 2.27 22.28 32.60
N PRO A 214 2.38 20.99 32.26
CA PRO A 214 3.67 20.33 32.11
C PRO A 214 4.48 20.90 30.94
N THR A 215 5.78 20.59 30.88
CA THR A 215 6.63 20.85 29.71
C THR A 215 6.46 19.75 28.66
N PHE A 216 6.79 20.02 27.39
CA PHE A 216 6.74 18.96 26.38
C PHE A 216 7.70 17.81 26.66
N GLN A 217 8.80 18.03 27.40
CA GLN A 217 9.71 16.97 27.85
C GLN A 217 9.05 16.00 28.84
N GLU A 218 8.24 16.52 29.77
CA GLU A 218 7.44 15.70 30.69
C GLU A 218 6.33 14.96 29.94
N ILE A 219 5.66 15.63 29.00
CA ILE A 219 4.61 15.03 28.15
C ILE A 219 5.18 13.90 27.30
N THR A 220 6.37 14.06 26.69
CA THR A 220 7.00 12.99 25.90
C THR A 220 7.35 11.79 26.76
N SER A 221 7.86 12.02 27.97
CA SER A 221 8.19 10.94 28.92
C SER A 221 6.95 10.18 29.38
N GLU A 222 5.85 10.89 29.71
CA GLU A 222 4.60 10.27 30.13
C GLU A 222 3.92 9.52 28.97
N THR A 223 4.00 10.03 27.73
CA THR A 223 3.42 9.36 26.55
C THR A 223 4.24 8.16 26.08
N GLU A 224 5.57 8.19 26.18
CA GLU A 224 6.45 7.05 25.87
C GLU A 224 6.13 5.85 26.78
N ALA A 225 6.01 6.09 28.09
CA ALA A 225 5.63 5.06 29.06
C ALA A 225 4.25 4.43 28.78
N LEU A 226 3.34 5.16 28.14
CA LEU A 226 2.03 4.64 27.73
C LEU A 226 2.09 3.83 26.41
N CYS A 227 3.13 4.03 25.60
CA CYS A 227 3.37 3.28 24.36
C CYS A 227 4.15 1.98 24.57
N GLU A 228 5.02 1.89 25.58
CA GLU A 228 5.88 0.72 25.83
C GLU A 228 5.19 -0.48 26.50
N LYS A 229 3.99 -0.33 27.06
CA LYS A 229 3.27 -1.41 27.77
C LYS A 229 2.10 -1.96 26.94
N PRO A 230 2.29 -2.99 26.11
CA PRO A 230 1.20 -3.81 25.62
C PRO A 230 0.74 -4.75 26.75
N ASP A 231 -0.54 -4.64 27.14
CA ASP A 231 -1.30 -5.51 28.03
C ASP A 231 -0.57 -6.71 28.67
N ASP A 232 -0.04 -6.53 29.89
CA ASP A 232 0.40 -7.62 30.78
C ASP A 232 -0.22 -7.42 32.18
N GLU A 233 -1.54 -7.29 32.24
CA GLU A 233 -2.32 -7.33 33.50
C GLU A 233 -3.64 -8.12 33.29
N THR A 234 -3.56 -9.30 32.66
CA THR A 234 -4.69 -10.27 32.62
C THR A 234 -4.38 -11.60 33.32
N LYS A 235 -3.41 -11.61 34.26
CA LYS A 235 -3.02 -12.82 35.01
C LYS A 235 -3.05 -12.74 36.53
N GLU A 236 -3.77 -11.78 37.12
CA GLU A 236 -4.01 -11.75 38.58
C GLU A 236 -5.49 -11.57 38.93
N MET A 237 -6.36 -12.51 38.53
CA MET A 237 -7.63 -12.75 39.26
C MET A 237 -8.30 -14.10 38.97
N ILE A 238 -7.54 -15.11 38.52
CA ILE A 238 -8.03 -16.49 38.34
C ILE A 238 -6.93 -17.48 38.73
N THR A 239 -6.40 -17.39 39.95
CA THR A 239 -5.62 -18.49 40.59
C THR A 239 -5.34 -18.13 42.05
N GLN A 240 -6.38 -17.90 42.84
CA GLN A 240 -6.31 -18.03 44.31
C GLN A 240 -7.65 -18.54 44.80
N ASP A 241 -7.91 -19.82 44.54
CA ASP A 241 -8.67 -20.68 45.44
C ASP A 241 -8.52 -22.11 44.93
N LEU A 242 -7.63 -22.86 45.59
CA LEU A 242 -7.65 -24.30 45.80
C LEU A 242 -6.32 -24.65 46.53
N ASP A 243 -6.30 -24.52 47.86
CA ASP A 243 -6.00 -25.69 48.71
C ASP A 243 -6.09 -25.42 50.22
N THR A 244 -6.95 -26.23 50.84
CA THR A 244 -6.90 -26.80 52.20
C THR A 244 -7.25 -25.99 53.47
N LYS A 245 -8.40 -26.42 54.04
CA LYS A 245 -8.68 -26.77 55.45
C LYS A 245 -8.87 -25.66 56.48
N SER A 246 -10.14 -25.40 56.85
CA SER A 246 -10.77 -25.96 58.07
C SER A 246 -12.16 -25.33 58.34
N SER A 247 -13.21 -26.15 58.31
CA SER A 247 -14.51 -25.93 59.00
C SER A 247 -14.36 -26.23 60.51
N PRO A 248 -15.28 -25.86 61.45
CA PRO A 248 -16.76 -25.76 61.32
C PRO A 248 -17.38 -24.50 61.99
N GLU A 249 -18.65 -24.13 61.79
CA GLU A 249 -19.87 -24.67 62.44
C GLU A 249 -21.11 -24.04 61.74
N ARG A 250 -22.00 -24.85 61.16
CA ARG A 250 -23.33 -25.30 61.65
C ARG A 250 -24.50 -24.30 61.55
N GLN A 251 -25.48 -24.76 60.75
CA GLN A 251 -26.95 -24.64 60.91
C GLN A 251 -27.54 -23.26 60.58
N SER A 252 -28.66 -23.11 59.88
CA SER A 252 -29.85 -23.95 59.70
C SER A 252 -30.71 -23.40 58.54
N GLU A 253 -31.44 -24.30 57.84
CA GLU A 253 -32.83 -24.16 57.33
C GLU A 253 -33.16 -22.97 56.38
N GLY A 254 -33.97 -23.06 55.34
CA GLY A 254 -35.03 -23.98 54.95
C GLY A 254 -35.78 -23.37 53.74
N MET A 255 -36.59 -24.18 53.09
CA MET A 255 -37.19 -24.02 51.76
C MET A 255 -38.20 -22.86 51.58
N SER A 256 -38.36 -22.43 50.32
CA SER A 256 -39.63 -22.44 49.54
C SER A 256 -40.14 -21.13 48.89
N ALA A 257 -40.51 -21.30 47.60
CA ALA A 257 -41.66 -20.78 46.85
C ALA A 257 -41.87 -19.26 46.55
N LEU A 258 -41.89 -18.96 45.24
CA LEU A 258 -42.60 -17.86 44.54
C LEU A 258 -44.14 -17.93 44.77
N PRO A 259 -44.95 -16.83 44.70
CA PRO A 259 -45.22 -16.08 43.45
C PRO A 259 -45.65 -14.57 43.56
N GLN A 260 -45.88 -13.93 42.38
CA GLN A 260 -46.42 -12.58 42.04
C GLN A 260 -47.81 -12.20 42.64
N PRO A 261 -48.48 -11.02 42.35
CA PRO A 261 -48.10 -9.59 42.19
C PRO A 261 -49.06 -8.53 42.86
N LYS A 262 -48.70 -7.22 42.78
CA LYS A 262 -49.47 -5.93 42.89
C LYS A 262 -49.85 -5.34 44.28
N GLN A 263 -49.34 -4.14 44.59
CA GLN A 263 -50.06 -2.85 44.82
C GLN A 263 -49.12 -1.68 45.25
N GLU A 264 -49.37 -0.48 44.72
CA GLU A 264 -48.89 0.87 45.16
C GLU A 264 -49.54 1.31 46.51
N PRO A 265 -49.24 2.46 47.19
CA PRO A 265 -48.67 3.75 46.71
C PRO A 265 -47.74 4.56 47.66
N ALA A 266 -47.09 5.62 47.14
CA ALA A 266 -47.09 7.01 47.68
C ALA A 266 -46.08 7.96 46.96
N LEU A 267 -46.58 9.11 46.50
CA LEU A 267 -45.90 10.34 46.03
C LEU A 267 -45.76 11.36 47.20
N PRO A 268 -45.03 12.51 47.14
CA PRO A 268 -44.85 13.44 46.00
C PRO A 268 -43.40 14.04 45.87
N SER A 269 -42.96 14.91 44.94
CA SER A 269 -43.56 15.84 43.97
C SER A 269 -42.54 16.27 42.89
N VAL A 270 -42.97 16.23 41.61
CA VAL A 270 -42.91 17.28 40.54
C VAL A 270 -41.55 17.78 40.00
N LYS A 271 -41.36 18.08 38.70
CA LYS A 271 -41.59 17.48 37.36
C LYS A 271 -41.07 18.49 36.33
N ASP A 272 -40.56 17.97 35.22
CA ASP A 272 -40.04 18.66 34.03
C ASP A 272 -41.06 19.58 33.32
N TYR A 273 -40.56 20.56 32.56
CA TYR A 273 -41.33 21.24 31.52
C TYR A 273 -40.80 20.87 30.13
N SER A 274 -41.70 20.31 29.32
CA SER A 274 -41.49 19.94 27.93
C SER A 274 -41.92 21.03 26.95
N LEU A 275 -41.40 20.88 25.74
CA LEU A 275 -41.50 21.64 24.50
C LEU A 275 -42.92 21.96 23.95
N SER A 276 -43.92 22.12 24.81
CA SER A 276 -45.31 22.43 24.49
C SER A 276 -45.73 23.86 24.90
N GLU A 277 -44.80 24.68 25.41
CA GLU A 277 -45.08 26.03 25.94
C GLU A 277 -44.44 27.16 25.11
N LEU A 278 -43.84 26.83 23.96
CA LEU A 278 -43.29 27.83 23.02
C LEU A 278 -44.10 27.95 21.71
N LEU A 279 -45.23 27.26 21.58
CA LEU A 279 -46.02 27.24 20.35
C LEU A 279 -47.54 27.39 20.57
N SER A 280 -48.00 28.45 21.25
CA SER A 280 -49.44 28.80 21.20
C SER A 280 -49.87 30.25 21.56
N GLN A 281 -49.20 31.31 21.08
CA GLN A 281 -49.80 32.68 21.09
C GLN A 281 -49.38 33.59 19.92
N LEU A 282 -49.59 33.20 18.67
CA LEU A 282 -49.87 34.17 17.60
C LEU A 282 -50.83 33.54 16.60
N ASP A 283 -52.12 33.83 16.78
CA ASP A 283 -53.09 33.80 15.70
C ASP A 283 -54.10 34.93 15.93
N SER A 284 -54.27 35.77 14.91
CA SER A 284 -55.53 36.46 14.65
C SER A 284 -55.62 36.73 13.15
N GLY A 285 -56.53 36.06 12.42
CA GLY A 285 -56.79 36.47 11.04
C GLY A 285 -57.53 35.55 10.06
N ILE A 286 -58.53 34.76 10.49
CA ILE A 286 -59.85 34.58 9.85
C ILE A 286 -59.96 34.11 8.36
N SER A 287 -60.76 33.02 8.20
CA SER A 287 -61.62 32.62 7.06
C SER A 287 -60.96 31.98 5.82
N GLN A 288 -61.49 30.91 5.19
CA GLN A 288 -62.81 30.27 5.26
C GLN A 288 -62.77 28.92 4.49
N THR A 289 -63.45 27.90 5.04
CA THR A 289 -64.29 26.85 4.38
C THR A 289 -63.64 25.83 3.43
N MET A 290 -63.57 24.53 3.78
CA MET A 290 -64.63 23.46 3.73
C MET A 290 -64.89 23.02 2.27
N GLU A 291 -64.95 21.76 1.83
CA GLU A 291 -64.92 20.35 2.29
C GLU A 291 -64.46 19.57 1.01
N GLY A 292 -63.66 18.51 1.02
CA GLY A 292 -64.03 17.13 1.38
C GLY A 292 -65.02 16.47 0.38
N PRO A 293 -65.00 15.14 0.14
CA PRO A 293 -63.85 14.24 0.07
C PRO A 293 -63.98 13.14 -1.05
N GLU A 294 -62.94 12.30 -1.11
CA GLU A 294 -62.94 10.86 -1.44
C GLU A 294 -63.04 10.31 -2.90
N ASP A 295 -61.99 9.54 -3.21
CA ASP A 295 -62.02 8.14 -3.68
C ASP A 295 -61.92 7.74 -5.17
N LEU A 296 -61.01 6.75 -5.33
CA LEU A 296 -61.01 5.60 -6.25
C LEU A 296 -60.61 5.77 -7.74
N SER A 297 -59.37 5.32 -8.00
CA SER A 297 -59.02 4.17 -8.87
C SER A 297 -59.38 4.12 -10.36
N ARG A 298 -58.39 3.58 -11.12
CA ARG A 298 -58.50 2.76 -12.35
C ARG A 298 -58.85 3.50 -13.65
N SER A 299 -57.86 3.70 -14.53
CA SER A 299 -57.38 2.76 -15.57
C SER A 299 -58.32 2.62 -16.75
N SER A 300 -57.83 2.94 -17.95
CA SER A 300 -57.88 2.12 -19.17
C SER A 300 -57.69 3.02 -20.40
N SER A 301 -56.58 2.84 -21.12
CA SER A 301 -56.53 2.24 -22.47
C SER A 301 -56.92 3.22 -23.58
N GLU A 302 -55.92 3.71 -24.30
CA GLU A 302 -55.61 3.26 -25.68
C GLU A 302 -56.65 3.72 -26.71
N SER A 303 -56.21 4.57 -27.64
CA SER A 303 -55.97 4.11 -29.01
C SER A 303 -55.47 5.25 -29.90
N LYS A 304 -54.56 4.85 -30.79
CA LYS A 304 -53.87 5.62 -31.81
C LYS A 304 -54.84 6.00 -32.96
N LEU A 305 -54.58 7.11 -33.65
CA LEU A 305 -54.09 7.15 -35.05
C LEU A 305 -54.28 8.54 -35.70
N ALA A 306 -53.20 9.01 -36.34
CA ALA A 306 -53.08 9.62 -37.68
C ALA A 306 -54.07 10.72 -38.13
N SER A 307 -53.73 11.76 -38.90
CA SER A 307 -52.52 12.27 -39.54
C SER A 307 -52.90 13.56 -40.31
N SER A 308 -51.89 14.29 -40.77
CA SER A 308 -51.83 15.16 -41.96
C SER A 308 -52.46 16.57 -41.95
N ASP A 309 -51.57 17.54 -41.79
CA ASP A 309 -51.10 18.50 -42.81
C ASP A 309 -52.04 19.47 -43.57
N LYS A 310 -51.67 20.76 -43.42
CA LYS A 310 -51.50 21.84 -44.42
C LYS A 310 -52.72 22.61 -44.95
N ARG A 311 -52.65 23.94 -44.75
CA ARG A 311 -52.52 25.04 -45.76
C ARG A 311 -52.84 26.37 -45.06
N LEU A 312 -52.06 27.46 -45.08
CA LEU A 312 -51.35 28.28 -46.09
C LEU A 312 -51.92 29.71 -46.04
N SER A 313 -51.04 30.66 -46.37
CA SER A 313 -51.26 32.09 -46.69
C SER A 313 -51.45 33.04 -45.50
N GLY A 314 -50.80 34.20 -45.45
CA GLY A 314 -49.86 34.84 -46.38
C GLY A 314 -49.76 36.34 -46.07
N VAL A 315 -48.65 36.95 -46.55
CA VAL A 315 -48.41 38.39 -46.83
C VAL A 315 -48.50 39.37 -45.63
N SER A 316 -47.60 40.34 -45.43
CA SER A 316 -46.76 41.10 -46.36
C SER A 316 -45.63 41.87 -45.62
N SER A 317 -44.52 42.10 -46.36
CA SER A 317 -43.90 43.44 -46.55
C SER A 317 -43.14 44.13 -45.41
N VAL A 318 -42.01 44.82 -45.61
CA VAL A 318 -41.15 45.14 -46.75
C VAL A 318 -39.79 45.60 -46.18
N ASP A 319 -38.74 45.44 -46.99
CA ASP A 319 -37.57 46.29 -47.18
C ASP A 319 -36.56 46.54 -46.04
N SER A 320 -35.31 46.06 -46.17
CA SER A 320 -34.24 46.37 -47.15
C SER A 320 -33.31 47.44 -46.56
N ALA A 321 -32.05 47.10 -46.26
CA ALA A 321 -30.92 47.13 -47.21
C ALA A 321 -30.01 48.32 -46.85
N PHE A 322 -28.71 48.38 -47.06
CA PHE A 322 -27.66 47.52 -47.62
C PHE A 322 -26.36 48.25 -47.18
N SER A 323 -25.21 47.62 -47.00
CA SER A 323 -24.17 47.45 -48.03
C SER A 323 -22.82 47.68 -47.33
N SER A 324 -21.68 47.12 -47.69
CA SER A 324 -21.26 45.96 -48.48
C SER A 324 -19.72 46.00 -48.45
N ARG A 325 -19.06 44.84 -48.59
CA ARG A 325 -18.04 44.55 -49.61
C ARG A 325 -17.26 43.28 -49.28
N GLY A 326 -17.18 42.39 -50.26
CA GLY A 326 -16.23 41.27 -50.26
C GLY A 326 -16.76 39.99 -50.89
N SER A 327 -17.25 40.05 -52.13
CA SER A 327 -17.49 38.86 -52.97
C SER A 327 -16.17 38.14 -53.27
N LEU A 328 -16.21 36.81 -53.44
CA LEU A 328 -15.86 36.15 -54.71
C LEU A 328 -16.26 34.66 -54.69
N SER A 329 -17.12 34.35 -55.64
CA SER A 329 -17.62 33.07 -56.16
C SER A 329 -16.52 32.34 -56.98
N LEU A 330 -16.51 31.02 -57.19
CA LEU A 330 -17.37 30.24 -58.10
C LEU A 330 -16.93 28.74 -58.12
N SER A 331 -17.92 27.83 -58.23
CA SER A 331 -18.04 26.53 -58.97
C SER A 331 -16.77 25.79 -59.42
N PHE A 332 -16.62 24.46 -59.36
CA PHE A 332 -17.39 23.31 -59.92
C PHE A 332 -16.95 22.05 -59.10
N GLU A 333 -17.54 20.85 -59.09
CA GLU A 333 -18.08 20.02 -60.17
C GLU A 333 -18.77 18.80 -59.52
N ARG A 334 -19.85 18.32 -60.14
CA ARG A 334 -20.55 17.09 -59.74
C ARG A 334 -20.04 15.99 -60.65
N GLU A 335 -19.29 15.03 -60.11
CA GLU A 335 -18.99 13.77 -60.79
C GLU A 335 -19.61 12.58 -60.05
N SER A 336 -20.03 11.64 -60.88
CA SER A 336 -20.87 10.48 -60.67
C SER A 336 -20.13 9.28 -60.07
N SER A 337 -20.83 8.55 -59.20
CA SER A 337 -20.76 7.09 -58.98
C SER A 337 -19.38 6.43 -59.05
N GLY A 338 -18.76 6.25 -57.87
CA GLY A 338 -17.65 5.32 -57.66
C GLY A 338 -16.57 5.91 -56.77
N ASN A 339 -16.76 5.94 -55.45
CA ASN A 339 -15.74 5.87 -54.39
C ASN A 339 -16.30 6.33 -53.03
N ASP A 340 -17.12 5.51 -52.38
CA ASP A 340 -17.51 5.71 -50.97
C ASP A 340 -16.35 5.53 -49.97
N ILE A 341 -15.16 5.15 -50.43
CA ILE A 341 -13.96 4.96 -49.61
C ILE A 341 -13.27 6.28 -49.22
N GLY A 342 -13.37 7.33 -50.04
CA GLY A 342 -12.62 8.58 -49.82
C GLY A 342 -13.24 9.52 -48.78
N THR A 343 -14.56 9.60 -48.70
CA THR A 343 -15.29 10.51 -47.79
C THR A 343 -15.27 10.02 -46.35
N THR A 344 -15.42 8.70 -46.15
CA THR A 344 -15.34 8.06 -44.84
C THR A 344 -13.94 8.18 -44.23
N ASP A 345 -12.88 8.10 -45.04
CA ASP A 345 -11.50 8.21 -44.55
C ASP A 345 -11.11 9.65 -44.19
N ILE A 346 -11.63 10.64 -44.90
CA ILE A 346 -11.48 12.05 -44.52
C ILE A 346 -12.22 12.35 -43.20
N GLN A 347 -13.42 11.80 -43.03
CA GLN A 347 -14.20 11.96 -41.80
C GLN A 347 -13.54 11.25 -40.62
N LYS A 348 -13.04 10.03 -40.80
CA LYS A 348 -12.21 9.31 -39.81
C LYS A 348 -11.04 10.17 -39.36
N ARG A 349 -10.24 10.70 -40.29
CA ARG A 349 -9.06 11.54 -39.95
C ARG A 349 -9.43 12.77 -39.15
N LYS A 350 -10.52 13.46 -39.53
CA LYS A 350 -11.00 14.65 -38.81
C LYS A 350 -11.47 14.32 -37.39
N LEU A 351 -12.19 13.20 -37.22
CA LEU A 351 -12.62 12.73 -35.89
C LEU A 351 -11.42 12.31 -35.03
N THR A 352 -10.45 11.59 -35.59
CA THR A 352 -9.23 11.22 -34.87
C THR A 352 -8.41 12.43 -34.45
N GLU A 353 -8.28 13.44 -35.32
CA GLU A 353 -7.55 14.67 -35.01
C GLU A 353 -8.27 15.49 -33.91
N ALA A 354 -9.60 15.55 -33.94
CA ALA A 354 -10.38 16.21 -32.91
C ALA A 354 -10.21 15.53 -31.52
N ILE A 355 -10.17 14.20 -31.49
CA ILE A 355 -9.92 13.44 -30.25
C ILE A 355 -8.48 13.64 -29.76
N LEU A 356 -7.48 13.52 -30.64
CA LEU A 356 -6.06 13.69 -30.28
C LEU A 356 -5.78 15.11 -29.76
N SER A 357 -6.40 16.11 -30.36
CA SER A 357 -6.26 17.52 -29.93
C SER A 357 -7.10 17.87 -28.69
N GLY A 358 -8.01 17.01 -28.25
CA GLY A 358 -8.91 17.27 -27.12
C GLY A 358 -9.97 18.34 -27.41
N ASP A 359 -10.18 18.72 -28.67
CA ASP A 359 -11.10 19.78 -29.07
C ASP A 359 -12.55 19.25 -29.11
N THR A 360 -13.20 19.28 -27.95
CA THR A 360 -14.59 18.83 -27.76
C THR A 360 -15.57 19.56 -28.67
N SER A 361 -15.32 20.84 -28.98
CA SER A 361 -16.20 21.65 -29.83
C SER A 361 -16.14 21.20 -31.28
N LYS A 362 -14.96 20.81 -31.79
CA LYS A 362 -14.84 20.18 -33.11
C LYS A 362 -15.43 18.79 -33.13
N LEU A 363 -15.20 17.99 -32.09
CA LEU A 363 -15.76 16.64 -31.98
C LEU A 363 -17.30 16.68 -32.04
N MET A 364 -17.95 17.54 -31.25
CA MET A 364 -19.41 17.69 -31.22
C MET A 364 -20.02 18.12 -32.57
N LYS A 365 -19.29 18.92 -33.36
CA LYS A 365 -19.77 19.40 -34.67
C LYS A 365 -19.70 18.32 -35.75
N ILE A 366 -18.76 17.39 -35.61
CA ILE A 366 -18.44 16.39 -36.65
C ILE A 366 -19.07 15.03 -36.33
N LEU A 367 -19.22 14.70 -35.04
CA LEU A 367 -19.70 13.39 -34.59
C LEU A 367 -21.20 13.23 -34.90
N GLN A 368 -21.53 12.26 -35.75
CA GLN A 368 -22.90 11.81 -35.99
C GLN A 368 -23.19 10.50 -35.24
N PRO A 369 -24.45 10.25 -34.81
CA PRO A 369 -24.80 9.02 -34.06
C PRO A 369 -24.45 7.71 -34.76
N GLN A 370 -24.45 7.70 -36.10
CA GLN A 370 -24.10 6.53 -36.92
C GLN A 370 -22.58 6.25 -36.98
N ASP A 371 -21.76 7.24 -36.62
CA ASP A 371 -20.31 7.23 -36.81
C ASP A 371 -19.52 7.01 -35.49
N VAL A 372 -20.23 6.80 -34.38
CA VAL A 372 -19.66 6.74 -33.04
C VAL A 372 -18.79 5.48 -32.83
N ASP A 373 -19.21 4.37 -33.42
CA ASP A 373 -18.51 3.08 -33.36
C ASP A 373 -17.64 2.82 -34.60
N ILE A 374 -17.20 3.89 -35.29
CA ILE A 374 -16.27 3.74 -36.41
C ILE A 374 -14.99 3.07 -35.94
N VAL A 375 -14.61 2.05 -36.69
CA VAL A 375 -13.38 1.30 -36.51
C VAL A 375 -12.25 1.97 -37.31
N LEU A 376 -11.19 2.35 -36.60
CA LEU A 376 -9.99 2.97 -37.16
C LEU A 376 -8.98 1.92 -37.64
N ASP A 377 -7.91 2.40 -38.27
CA ASP A 377 -6.78 1.57 -38.70
C ASP A 377 -6.15 0.88 -37.49
N GLY A 378 -6.47 -0.41 -37.28
CA GLY A 378 -6.13 -1.05 -36.00
C GLY A 378 -7.23 -1.88 -35.35
N ASN A 379 -8.43 -1.94 -35.94
CA ASN A 379 -9.65 -2.40 -35.27
C ASN A 379 -10.02 -1.60 -34.00
N SER A 380 -9.32 -0.50 -33.72
CA SER A 380 -9.57 0.36 -32.56
C SER A 380 -10.75 1.28 -32.84
N SER A 381 -11.75 1.31 -31.97
CA SER A 381 -12.83 2.30 -32.08
C SER A 381 -12.38 3.70 -31.66
N LEU A 382 -13.15 4.73 -32.02
CA LEU A 382 -12.94 6.11 -31.55
C LEU A 382 -12.83 6.20 -30.03
N LEU A 383 -13.58 5.34 -29.31
CA LEU A 383 -13.53 5.26 -27.85
C LEU A 383 -12.17 4.76 -27.35
N HIS A 384 -11.53 3.78 -28.02
CA HIS A 384 -10.19 3.34 -27.66
C HIS A 384 -9.18 4.48 -27.78
N LEU A 385 -9.24 5.25 -28.88
CA LEU A 385 -8.33 6.38 -29.11
C LEU A 385 -8.51 7.48 -28.07
N ALA A 386 -9.75 7.81 -27.70
CA ALA A 386 -10.04 8.81 -26.69
C ALA A 386 -9.53 8.40 -25.30
N VAL A 387 -9.68 7.12 -24.95
CA VAL A 387 -9.16 6.54 -23.70
C VAL A 387 -7.63 6.50 -23.70
N GLU A 388 -7.01 6.06 -24.80
CA GLU A 388 -5.56 5.98 -24.95
C GLU A 388 -4.90 7.36 -24.84
N SER A 389 -5.57 8.39 -25.34
CA SER A 389 -5.14 9.79 -25.26
C SER A 389 -5.47 10.46 -23.91
N GLY A 390 -6.20 9.79 -23.01
CA GLY A 390 -6.58 10.32 -21.69
C GLY A 390 -7.61 11.46 -21.73
N GLN A 391 -8.36 11.61 -22.83
CA GLN A 391 -9.27 12.74 -23.05
C GLN A 391 -10.65 12.46 -22.44
N GLU A 392 -10.81 12.77 -21.16
CA GLU A 392 -12.02 12.48 -20.37
C GLU A 392 -13.32 13.02 -20.99
N GLU A 393 -13.33 14.30 -21.41
CA GLU A 393 -14.51 14.92 -22.00
C GLU A 393 -14.88 14.28 -23.35
N CYS A 394 -13.90 13.89 -24.16
CA CYS A 394 -14.16 13.18 -25.41
C CYS A 394 -14.78 11.80 -25.14
N VAL A 395 -14.28 11.06 -24.13
CA VAL A 395 -14.87 9.79 -23.69
C VAL A 395 -16.31 9.99 -23.23
N LYS A 396 -16.57 11.02 -22.41
CA LYS A 396 -17.90 11.35 -21.91
C LYS A 396 -18.89 11.62 -23.04
N TRP A 397 -18.49 12.42 -24.03
CA TRP A 397 -19.31 12.68 -25.21
C TRP A 397 -19.55 11.41 -26.04
N LEU A 398 -18.51 10.63 -26.34
CA LEU A 398 -18.67 9.38 -27.10
C LEU A 398 -19.64 8.41 -26.40
N LEU A 399 -19.53 8.25 -25.08
CA LEU A 399 -20.45 7.41 -24.30
C LEU A 399 -21.88 8.00 -24.24
N LEU A 400 -22.05 9.32 -24.25
CA LEU A 400 -23.36 9.97 -24.32
C LEU A 400 -24.06 9.70 -25.65
N TYR A 401 -23.31 9.62 -26.75
CA TYR A 401 -23.79 9.24 -28.08
C TYR A 401 -23.87 7.70 -28.28
N ASN A 402 -23.94 6.94 -27.18
CA ASN A 402 -24.11 5.48 -27.17
C ASN A 402 -22.96 4.67 -27.82
N ALA A 403 -21.71 5.15 -27.74
CA ALA A 403 -20.54 4.33 -28.10
C ALA A 403 -20.55 2.97 -27.37
N ASN A 404 -20.25 1.88 -28.08
CA ASN A 404 -20.21 0.55 -27.50
C ASN A 404 -18.87 0.31 -26.75
N PRO A 405 -18.88 0.20 -25.41
CA PRO A 405 -17.67 0.03 -24.62
C PRO A 405 -17.12 -1.40 -24.65
N ASN A 406 -17.76 -2.33 -25.35
CA ASN A 406 -17.35 -3.75 -25.43
C ASN A 406 -16.62 -4.09 -26.74
N LEU A 407 -16.47 -3.12 -27.65
CA LEU A 407 -15.68 -3.33 -28.86
C LEU A 407 -14.23 -3.63 -28.48
N THR A 408 -13.59 -4.54 -29.20
CA THR A 408 -12.21 -4.93 -28.98
C THR A 408 -11.34 -4.37 -30.09
N ASN A 409 -10.14 -3.89 -29.75
CA ASN A 409 -9.13 -3.52 -30.74
C ASN A 409 -8.46 -4.76 -31.38
N LYS A 410 -7.44 -4.57 -32.22
CA LYS A 410 -6.64 -5.67 -32.80
C LYS A 410 -6.08 -6.63 -31.75
N LYS A 411 -5.70 -6.14 -30.57
CA LYS A 411 -5.14 -6.93 -29.46
C LYS A 411 -6.20 -7.63 -28.61
N GLY A 412 -7.48 -7.60 -29.01
CA GLY A 412 -8.58 -8.11 -28.21
C GLY A 412 -8.93 -7.24 -26.98
N SER A 413 -8.19 -6.14 -26.73
CA SER A 413 -8.41 -5.28 -25.58
C SER A 413 -9.64 -4.39 -25.80
N THR A 414 -10.51 -4.32 -24.81
CA THR A 414 -11.61 -3.34 -24.74
C THR A 414 -11.11 -1.97 -24.24
N PRO A 415 -11.89 -0.87 -24.40
CA PRO A 415 -11.53 0.44 -23.85
C PRO A 415 -11.31 0.42 -22.34
N LEU A 416 -11.97 -0.49 -21.60
CA LEU A 416 -11.77 -0.65 -20.17
C LEU A 416 -10.35 -1.15 -19.84
N HIS A 417 -9.81 -2.09 -20.63
CA HIS A 417 -8.44 -2.58 -20.45
C HIS A 417 -7.44 -1.43 -20.57
N ILE A 418 -7.57 -0.61 -21.63
CA ILE A 418 -6.70 0.55 -21.86
C ILE A 418 -6.86 1.58 -20.75
N ALA A 419 -8.09 1.85 -20.28
CA ALA A 419 -8.33 2.82 -19.20
C ALA A 419 -7.61 2.43 -17.90
N ILE A 420 -7.64 1.15 -17.55
CA ILE A 420 -6.96 0.60 -16.36
C ILE A 420 -5.44 0.55 -16.57
N GLU A 421 -4.98 0.18 -17.77
CA GLU A 421 -3.56 0.19 -18.13
C GLU A 421 -2.96 1.60 -17.99
N LYS A 422 -3.67 2.63 -18.47
CA LYS A 422 -3.29 4.05 -18.35
C LYS A 422 -3.50 4.64 -16.95
N LYS A 423 -4.14 3.91 -16.03
CA LYS A 423 -4.43 4.32 -14.64
C LYS A 423 -5.27 5.61 -14.53
N VAL A 424 -6.19 5.85 -15.46
CA VAL A 424 -7.03 7.06 -15.47
C VAL A 424 -8.40 6.79 -14.81
N LYS A 425 -8.49 7.08 -13.51
CA LYS A 425 -9.66 6.75 -12.66
C LYS A 425 -10.99 7.31 -13.20
N SER A 426 -11.03 8.59 -13.58
CA SER A 426 -12.26 9.23 -14.08
C SER A 426 -12.82 8.51 -15.32
N ILE A 427 -11.95 8.11 -16.23
CA ILE A 427 -12.34 7.38 -17.44
C ILE A 427 -12.86 5.98 -17.10
N VAL A 428 -12.22 5.30 -16.15
CA VAL A 428 -12.68 3.98 -15.67
C VAL A 428 -14.08 4.08 -15.06
N GLU A 429 -14.37 5.11 -14.26
CA GLU A 429 -15.71 5.38 -13.71
C GLU A 429 -16.76 5.61 -14.82
N LEU A 430 -16.44 6.47 -15.79
CA LEU A 430 -17.34 6.78 -16.91
C LEU A 430 -17.68 5.53 -17.73
N ILE A 431 -16.71 4.66 -17.99
CA ILE A 431 -16.91 3.42 -18.75
C ILE A 431 -17.74 2.41 -17.92
N MET A 432 -17.44 2.25 -16.63
CA MET A 432 -18.15 1.31 -15.75
C MET A 432 -19.59 1.72 -15.40
N ALA A 433 -19.95 3.00 -15.61
CA ALA A 433 -21.34 3.46 -15.51
C ALA A 433 -22.24 2.85 -16.62
N ARG A 434 -21.67 2.33 -17.71
CA ARG A 434 -22.39 1.67 -18.80
C ARG A 434 -22.45 0.15 -18.62
N LYS A 435 -23.24 -0.52 -19.46
CA LYS A 435 -23.31 -1.99 -19.50
C LYS A 435 -22.07 -2.54 -20.20
N ILE A 436 -21.09 -2.97 -19.39
CA ILE A 436 -19.81 -3.52 -19.85
C ILE A 436 -19.70 -5.02 -19.54
N ASN A 437 -18.98 -5.75 -20.39
CA ASN A 437 -18.49 -7.08 -20.09
C ASN A 437 -17.18 -6.97 -19.31
N VAL A 438 -17.27 -7.06 -17.99
CA VAL A 438 -16.14 -6.91 -17.06
C VAL A 438 -15.11 -8.04 -17.22
N ASN A 439 -15.55 -9.22 -17.69
CA ASN A 439 -14.74 -10.41 -17.86
C ASN A 439 -14.29 -10.61 -19.31
N ALA A 440 -14.36 -9.56 -20.14
CA ALA A 440 -13.77 -9.61 -21.47
C ALA A 440 -12.27 -9.92 -21.36
N LYS A 441 -11.78 -10.78 -22.25
CA LYS A 441 -10.39 -11.19 -22.32
C LYS A 441 -9.74 -10.60 -23.55
N ASP A 442 -8.49 -10.16 -23.42
CA ASP A 442 -7.66 -9.77 -24.55
C ASP A 442 -6.97 -10.99 -25.22
N GLU A 443 -6.05 -10.73 -26.15
CA GLU A 443 -5.28 -11.77 -26.84
C GLU A 443 -4.50 -12.69 -25.88
N ASP A 444 -3.95 -12.15 -24.80
CA ASP A 444 -3.18 -12.89 -23.78
C ASP A 444 -4.08 -13.57 -22.72
N GLN A 445 -5.40 -13.54 -22.94
CA GLN A 445 -6.43 -13.98 -22.00
C GLN A 445 -6.52 -13.13 -20.72
N TRP A 446 -5.94 -11.92 -20.71
CA TRP A 446 -6.02 -11.02 -19.58
C TRP A 446 -7.38 -10.36 -19.52
N THR A 447 -7.91 -10.28 -18.29
CA THR A 447 -9.09 -9.47 -17.98
C THR A 447 -8.69 -8.12 -17.41
N ALA A 448 -9.63 -7.19 -17.37
CA ALA A 448 -9.47 -5.90 -16.67
C ALA A 448 -8.93 -6.05 -15.24
N LEU A 449 -9.29 -7.14 -14.53
CA LEU A 449 -8.81 -7.43 -13.18
C LEU A 449 -7.33 -7.85 -13.14
N HIS A 450 -6.80 -8.49 -14.19
CA HIS A 450 -5.37 -8.81 -14.29
C HIS A 450 -4.54 -7.52 -14.41
N PHE A 451 -4.94 -6.59 -15.29
CA PHE A 451 -4.28 -5.28 -15.42
C PHE A 451 -4.35 -4.48 -14.11
N ALA A 452 -5.51 -4.46 -13.45
CA ALA A 452 -5.66 -3.77 -12.17
C ALA A 452 -4.76 -4.41 -11.08
N ALA A 453 -4.65 -5.74 -11.07
CA ALA A 453 -3.80 -6.48 -10.15
C ALA A 453 -2.30 -6.31 -10.41
N GLN A 454 -1.87 -6.16 -11.66
CA GLN A 454 -0.49 -5.82 -12.00
C GLN A 454 -0.16 -4.38 -11.55
N ASN A 455 -1.07 -3.45 -11.85
CA ASN A 455 -0.87 -2.02 -11.65
C ASN A 455 -0.96 -1.56 -10.18
N GLY A 456 -1.54 -2.39 -9.30
CA GLY A 456 -1.82 -2.01 -7.92
C GLY A 456 -3.00 -1.04 -7.79
N ASP A 457 -3.95 -1.08 -8.74
CA ASP A 457 -5.08 -0.14 -8.73
C ASP A 457 -6.22 -0.63 -7.83
N ASP A 458 -6.16 -0.20 -6.57
CA ASP A 458 -7.16 -0.53 -5.54
C ASP A 458 -8.57 -0.06 -5.91
N PHE A 459 -8.67 1.07 -6.58
CA PHE A 459 -9.95 1.68 -6.94
C PHE A 459 -10.63 0.87 -8.04
N SER A 460 -9.94 0.66 -9.16
CA SER A 460 -10.47 -0.11 -10.28
C SER A 460 -10.76 -1.54 -9.85
N THR A 461 -9.91 -2.15 -9.03
CA THR A 461 -10.14 -3.52 -8.52
C THR A 461 -11.42 -3.62 -7.70
N LYS A 462 -11.67 -2.70 -6.75
CA LYS A 462 -12.93 -2.70 -5.98
C LYS A 462 -14.15 -2.55 -6.89
N MET A 463 -14.09 -1.62 -7.84
CA MET A 463 -15.21 -1.34 -8.74
C MET A 463 -15.49 -2.50 -9.71
N LEU A 464 -14.45 -3.16 -10.24
CA LEU A 464 -14.57 -4.38 -11.04
C LEU A 464 -15.27 -5.49 -10.23
N LEU A 465 -14.86 -5.68 -8.98
CA LEU A 465 -15.41 -6.70 -8.09
C LEU A 465 -16.86 -6.39 -7.68
N ASP A 466 -17.22 -5.12 -7.48
CA ASP A 466 -18.61 -4.70 -7.24
C ASP A 466 -19.52 -4.95 -8.46
N LYS A 467 -18.94 -5.01 -9.67
CA LYS A 467 -19.63 -5.40 -10.91
C LYS A 467 -19.51 -6.91 -11.20
N ASN A 468 -19.21 -7.73 -10.19
CA ASN A 468 -19.09 -9.20 -10.30
C ASN A 468 -18.01 -9.67 -11.30
N ALA A 469 -16.85 -9.00 -11.35
CA ALA A 469 -15.68 -9.55 -12.04
C ALA A 469 -15.33 -10.95 -11.50
N SER A 470 -15.04 -11.88 -12.40
CA SER A 470 -14.64 -13.24 -12.06
C SER A 470 -13.22 -13.21 -11.46
N LEU A 471 -13.09 -13.78 -10.27
CA LEU A 471 -11.87 -13.78 -9.48
C LEU A 471 -10.83 -14.81 -9.96
N ASN A 472 -11.30 -15.86 -10.65
CA ASN A 472 -10.53 -17.07 -10.94
C ASN A 472 -10.27 -17.23 -12.44
N GLU A 473 -10.54 -16.22 -13.26
CA GLU A 473 -10.11 -16.25 -14.67
C GLU A 473 -8.60 -16.34 -14.73
N VAL A 474 -8.09 -17.20 -15.59
CA VAL A 474 -6.66 -17.36 -15.80
C VAL A 474 -6.25 -16.76 -17.14
N ASP A 475 -5.03 -16.22 -17.16
CA ASP A 475 -4.34 -15.81 -18.39
C ASP A 475 -3.80 -17.03 -19.17
N PHE A 476 -3.12 -16.77 -20.29
CA PHE A 476 -2.49 -17.81 -21.11
C PHE A 476 -1.42 -18.63 -20.36
N GLU A 477 -0.82 -18.06 -19.31
CA GLU A 477 0.14 -18.74 -18.44
C GLU A 477 -0.54 -19.42 -17.24
N GLY A 478 -1.87 -19.54 -17.24
CA GLY A 478 -2.64 -20.17 -16.16
C GLY A 478 -2.69 -19.33 -14.87
N ARG A 479 -2.29 -18.07 -14.89
CA ARG A 479 -2.25 -17.20 -13.71
C ARG A 479 -3.58 -16.46 -13.55
N ALA A 480 -4.25 -16.69 -12.44
CA ALA A 480 -5.33 -15.83 -11.95
C ALA A 480 -4.83 -14.45 -11.43
N PRO A 481 -5.70 -13.43 -11.28
CA PRO A 481 -5.31 -12.09 -10.84
C PRO A 481 -4.57 -12.04 -9.50
N ILE A 482 -4.88 -12.95 -8.57
CA ILE A 482 -4.16 -13.04 -7.29
C ILE A 482 -2.69 -13.46 -7.48
N HIS A 483 -2.37 -14.31 -8.45
CA HIS A 483 -0.99 -14.68 -8.76
C HIS A 483 -0.22 -13.47 -9.28
N ILE A 484 -0.84 -12.70 -10.19
CA ILE A 484 -0.27 -11.45 -10.72
C ILE A 484 -0.03 -10.46 -9.59
N ALA A 485 -1.01 -10.21 -8.71
CA ALA A 485 -0.85 -9.34 -7.56
C ALA A 485 0.30 -9.78 -6.64
N CYS A 486 0.44 -11.09 -6.41
CA CYS A 486 1.53 -11.65 -5.60
C CYS A 486 2.89 -11.55 -6.30
N GLN A 487 2.95 -11.68 -7.62
CA GLN A 487 4.17 -11.53 -8.41
C GLN A 487 4.68 -10.07 -8.40
N TYR A 488 3.77 -9.11 -8.54
CA TYR A 488 4.11 -7.68 -8.61
C TYR A 488 4.16 -6.99 -7.23
N GLY A 489 3.89 -7.70 -6.13
CA GLY A 489 4.02 -7.14 -4.78
C GLY A 489 2.86 -6.25 -4.35
N GLN A 490 1.68 -6.39 -4.98
CA GLN A 490 0.53 -5.54 -4.73
C GLN A 490 -0.28 -6.00 -3.51
N GLU A 491 0.20 -5.69 -2.30
CA GLU A 491 -0.40 -6.15 -1.03
C GLU A 491 -1.87 -5.77 -0.88
N ASN A 492 -2.24 -4.53 -1.20
CA ASN A 492 -3.62 -4.06 -1.04
C ASN A 492 -4.59 -4.82 -1.94
N ILE A 493 -4.19 -5.12 -3.18
CA ILE A 493 -4.97 -5.93 -4.11
C ILE A 493 -5.15 -7.34 -3.56
N VAL A 494 -4.08 -7.98 -3.09
CA VAL A 494 -4.16 -9.31 -2.48
C VAL A 494 -5.15 -9.29 -1.31
N ARG A 495 -5.10 -8.26 -0.45
CA ARG A 495 -6.04 -8.10 0.66
C ARG A 495 -7.50 -7.95 0.20
N ILE A 496 -7.75 -7.20 -0.86
CA ILE A 496 -9.09 -7.03 -1.44
C ILE A 496 -9.59 -8.37 -2.00
N LEU A 497 -8.77 -9.09 -2.76
CA LEU A 497 -9.12 -10.38 -3.36
C LEU A 497 -9.41 -11.44 -2.29
N LEU A 498 -8.59 -11.53 -1.24
CA LEU A 498 -8.81 -12.45 -0.13
C LEU A 498 -10.11 -12.15 0.63
N ARG A 499 -10.44 -10.87 0.85
CA ARG A 499 -11.72 -10.47 1.47
C ARG A 499 -12.94 -10.88 0.65
N ARG A 500 -12.80 -11.04 -0.68
CA ARG A 500 -13.86 -11.55 -1.57
C ARG A 500 -13.90 -13.08 -1.65
N GLY A 501 -13.09 -13.79 -0.87
CA GLY A 501 -13.13 -15.25 -0.77
C GLY A 501 -12.32 -16.00 -1.83
N VAL A 502 -11.28 -15.39 -2.40
CA VAL A 502 -10.36 -16.11 -3.30
C VAL A 502 -9.65 -17.23 -2.55
N ASN A 503 -9.61 -18.42 -3.16
CA ASN A 503 -8.86 -19.54 -2.62
C ASN A 503 -7.35 -19.27 -2.69
N VAL A 504 -6.67 -19.31 -1.54
CA VAL A 504 -5.22 -19.11 -1.43
C VAL A 504 -4.38 -20.20 -2.08
N ASN A 505 -4.96 -21.38 -2.30
CA ASN A 505 -4.30 -22.53 -2.94
C ASN A 505 -4.78 -22.70 -4.40
N ILE A 506 -5.27 -21.64 -5.04
CA ILE A 506 -5.54 -21.69 -6.47
C ILE A 506 -4.25 -22.04 -7.20
N LYS A 507 -4.31 -23.06 -8.05
CA LYS A 507 -3.17 -23.55 -8.82
C LYS A 507 -3.19 -22.88 -10.18
N GLY A 508 -2.09 -22.21 -10.51
CA GLY A 508 -1.81 -21.79 -11.88
C GLY A 508 -1.09 -22.88 -12.66
N LYS A 509 -0.32 -22.46 -13.66
CA LYS A 509 0.54 -23.36 -14.42
C LYS A 509 1.62 -23.98 -13.53
N ASP A 510 1.99 -25.22 -13.83
CA ASP A 510 2.98 -26.03 -13.10
C ASP A 510 2.66 -26.14 -11.59
N ASP A 511 1.38 -26.09 -11.23
CA ASP A 511 0.86 -26.08 -9.85
C ASP A 511 1.42 -24.93 -8.99
N TRP A 512 1.77 -23.80 -9.60
CA TRP A 512 2.17 -22.62 -8.84
C TRP A 512 0.98 -22.01 -8.10
N VAL A 513 1.12 -21.84 -6.78
CA VAL A 513 0.15 -21.12 -5.95
C VAL A 513 0.61 -19.68 -5.71
N PRO A 514 -0.27 -18.76 -5.28
CA PRO A 514 0.09 -17.37 -4.98
C PRO A 514 1.29 -17.22 -4.02
N LEU A 515 1.42 -18.14 -3.05
CA LEU A 515 2.55 -18.15 -2.11
C LEU A 515 3.90 -18.43 -2.79
N HIS A 516 3.94 -19.21 -3.89
CA HIS A 516 5.15 -19.46 -4.66
C HIS A 516 5.63 -18.17 -5.36
N TYR A 517 4.71 -17.44 -6.00
CA TYR A 517 5.04 -16.15 -6.64
C TYR A 517 5.53 -15.11 -5.63
N ALA A 518 4.86 -14.99 -4.48
CA ALA A 518 5.26 -14.07 -3.42
C ALA A 518 6.63 -14.42 -2.84
N ALA A 519 6.92 -15.72 -2.66
CA ALA A 519 8.21 -16.18 -2.15
C ALA A 519 9.35 -16.01 -3.14
N TRP A 520 9.11 -16.29 -4.43
CA TRP A 520 10.07 -16.11 -5.52
C TRP A 520 10.51 -14.65 -5.72
N GLN A 521 9.60 -13.71 -5.47
CA GLN A 521 9.86 -12.27 -5.63
C GLN A 521 10.28 -11.58 -4.32
N GLY A 522 10.20 -12.28 -3.18
CA GLY A 522 10.65 -11.76 -1.89
C GLY A 522 9.65 -10.85 -1.18
N HIS A 523 8.36 -10.89 -1.55
CA HIS A 523 7.33 -10.01 -1.02
C HIS A 523 6.84 -10.44 0.38
N LEU A 524 7.64 -10.13 1.40
CA LEU A 524 7.40 -10.52 2.80
C LEU A 524 5.99 -10.20 3.33
N PRO A 525 5.40 -9.00 3.10
CA PRO A 525 4.07 -8.68 3.61
C PRO A 525 2.98 -9.59 3.03
N ILE A 526 3.10 -9.94 1.74
CA ILE A 526 2.17 -10.82 1.04
C ILE A 526 2.29 -12.26 1.55
N VAL A 527 3.51 -12.76 1.74
CA VAL A 527 3.74 -14.09 2.34
C VAL A 527 3.08 -14.17 3.72
N LYS A 528 3.25 -13.15 4.56
CA LYS A 528 2.61 -13.07 5.87
C LYS A 528 1.07 -13.02 5.78
N LEU A 529 0.54 -12.31 4.79
CA LEU A 529 -0.90 -12.18 4.59
C LEU A 529 -1.54 -13.49 4.12
N LEU A 530 -0.91 -14.18 3.16
CA LEU A 530 -1.37 -15.45 2.60
C LEU A 530 -1.31 -16.57 3.65
N ALA A 531 -0.23 -16.66 4.40
CA ALA A 531 -0.07 -17.70 5.43
C ALA A 531 -1.07 -17.58 6.59
N LYS A 532 -1.60 -16.37 6.85
CA LYS A 532 -2.64 -16.15 7.87
C LYS A 532 -4.03 -16.61 7.44
N GLN A 533 -4.25 -16.92 6.17
CA GLN A 533 -5.56 -17.33 5.69
C GLN A 533 -5.88 -18.77 6.10
N GLN A 534 -7.16 -19.03 6.38
CA GLN A 534 -7.61 -20.36 6.76
C GLN A 534 -7.37 -21.35 5.61
N GLY A 535 -6.67 -22.45 5.90
CA GLY A 535 -6.36 -23.49 4.91
C GLY A 535 -5.13 -23.22 4.04
N ALA A 536 -4.36 -22.15 4.30
CA ALA A 536 -3.07 -21.96 3.66
C ALA A 536 -2.09 -23.06 4.06
N ASN A 537 -1.51 -23.75 3.08
CA ASN A 537 -0.45 -24.73 3.31
C ASN A 537 0.88 -24.13 2.81
N VAL A 538 1.87 -24.00 3.69
CA VAL A 538 3.19 -23.45 3.36
C VAL A 538 4.08 -24.45 2.62
N ASN A 539 3.79 -25.74 2.73
CA ASN A 539 4.54 -26.85 2.15
C ASN A 539 3.92 -27.35 0.83
N VAL A 540 3.10 -26.53 0.16
CA VAL A 540 2.61 -26.85 -1.19
C VAL A 540 3.80 -26.98 -2.13
N GLN A 541 3.73 -27.96 -3.03
CA GLN A 541 4.76 -28.23 -4.02
C GLN A 541 4.26 -27.88 -5.42
N THR A 542 5.15 -27.33 -6.23
CA THR A 542 4.98 -27.25 -7.69
C THR A 542 5.10 -28.62 -8.34
N VAL A 543 4.87 -28.72 -9.65
CA VAL A 543 5.10 -29.95 -10.43
C VAL A 543 6.53 -30.51 -10.26
N ASP A 544 7.53 -29.63 -10.15
CA ASP A 544 8.93 -30.02 -9.92
C ASP A 544 9.23 -30.37 -8.45
N GLY A 545 8.22 -30.43 -7.58
CA GLY A 545 8.38 -30.71 -6.15
C GLY A 545 8.92 -29.55 -5.31
N ARG A 546 9.03 -28.34 -5.88
CA ARG A 546 9.58 -27.17 -5.16
C ARG A 546 8.53 -26.51 -4.28
N THR A 547 8.90 -26.20 -3.04
CA THR A 547 8.07 -25.42 -2.11
C THR A 547 8.42 -23.93 -2.15
N SER A 548 7.61 -23.07 -1.52
CA SER A 548 7.93 -21.65 -1.33
C SER A 548 9.30 -21.43 -0.68
N LEU A 549 9.73 -22.32 0.23
CA LEU A 549 11.04 -22.22 0.87
C LEU A 549 12.18 -22.49 -0.12
N HIS A 550 12.03 -23.45 -1.03
CA HIS A 550 12.99 -23.69 -2.12
C HIS A 550 13.16 -22.45 -3.01
N LEU A 551 12.04 -21.81 -3.38
CA LEU A 551 12.03 -20.62 -4.23
C LEU A 551 12.67 -19.41 -3.53
N ALA A 552 12.36 -19.20 -2.25
CA ALA A 552 12.99 -18.15 -1.44
C ALA A 552 14.49 -18.40 -1.24
N ALA A 553 14.89 -19.67 -1.05
CA ALA A 553 16.29 -20.07 -0.95
C ALA A 553 17.06 -19.82 -2.24
N GLN A 554 16.47 -20.14 -3.41
CA GLN A 554 17.07 -19.93 -4.73
C GLN A 554 17.37 -18.45 -5.04
N ARG A 555 16.56 -17.53 -4.51
CA ARG A 555 16.70 -16.09 -4.75
C ARG A 555 17.37 -15.35 -3.58
N GLY A 556 17.72 -16.07 -2.52
CA GLY A 556 18.39 -15.50 -1.36
C GLY A 556 17.50 -14.59 -0.51
N HIS A 557 16.18 -14.77 -0.57
CA HIS A 557 15.23 -13.96 0.19
C HIS A 557 15.18 -14.38 1.67
N TYR A 558 16.26 -14.08 2.40
CA TYR A 558 16.46 -14.47 3.81
C TYR A 558 15.26 -14.17 4.71
N ARG A 559 14.68 -12.96 4.61
CA ARG A 559 13.54 -12.56 5.47
C ARG A 559 12.29 -13.40 5.19
N VAL A 560 12.07 -13.77 3.94
CA VAL A 560 10.95 -14.63 3.54
C VAL A 560 11.20 -16.07 3.97
N ALA A 561 12.41 -16.60 3.74
CA ALA A 561 12.80 -17.93 4.20
C ALA A 561 12.61 -18.06 5.73
N ARG A 562 13.05 -17.05 6.50
CA ARG A 562 12.84 -17.00 7.95
C ARG A 562 11.36 -17.03 8.32
N LEU A 563 10.55 -16.18 7.70
CA LEU A 563 9.11 -16.17 7.97
C LEU A 563 8.46 -17.52 7.63
N LEU A 564 8.82 -18.16 6.53
CA LEU A 564 8.29 -19.46 6.14
C LEU A 564 8.64 -20.54 7.18
N ILE A 565 9.89 -20.56 7.67
CA ILE A 565 10.33 -21.47 8.73
C ILE A 565 9.59 -21.18 10.06
N ASP A 566 9.43 -19.91 10.42
CA ASP A 566 8.66 -19.49 11.60
C ASP A 566 7.16 -19.91 11.50
N LEU A 567 6.68 -20.16 10.28
CA LEU A 567 5.34 -20.69 9.97
C LEU A 567 5.32 -22.22 9.81
N GLU A 568 6.31 -22.92 10.39
CA GLU A 568 6.41 -24.39 10.40
C GLU A 568 6.58 -25.02 9.00
N SER A 569 7.23 -24.31 8.07
CA SER A 569 7.66 -24.94 6.81
C SER A 569 8.71 -26.02 7.06
N ASP A 570 8.55 -27.18 6.43
CA ASP A 570 9.53 -28.27 6.53
C ASP A 570 10.75 -27.97 5.65
N VAL A 571 11.91 -27.87 6.31
CA VAL A 571 13.19 -27.52 5.69
C VAL A 571 13.81 -28.66 4.88
N ASN A 572 13.36 -29.90 5.10
CA ASN A 572 13.93 -31.11 4.53
C ASN A 572 13.09 -31.69 3.37
N ILE A 573 12.02 -31.01 2.97
CA ILE A 573 11.27 -31.40 1.77
C ILE A 573 12.21 -31.44 0.57
N GLN A 574 12.09 -32.50 -0.22
CA GLN A 574 12.88 -32.73 -1.42
C GLN A 574 12.06 -32.44 -2.67
N ASN A 575 12.69 -31.75 -3.64
CA ASN A 575 12.11 -31.56 -4.96
C ASN A 575 12.29 -32.81 -5.85
N ALA A 576 11.87 -32.75 -7.13
CA ALA A 576 11.97 -33.88 -8.06
C ALA A 576 13.42 -34.38 -8.31
N LEU A 577 14.44 -33.55 -8.04
CA LEU A 577 15.86 -33.89 -8.12
C LEU A 577 16.44 -34.31 -6.76
N LEU A 578 15.58 -34.58 -5.79
CA LEU A 578 15.91 -34.81 -4.37
C LEU A 578 16.71 -33.67 -3.73
N GLN A 579 16.63 -32.45 -4.27
CA GLN A 579 17.28 -31.30 -3.66
C GLN A 579 16.39 -30.72 -2.57
N THR A 580 16.99 -30.44 -1.42
CA THR A 580 16.39 -29.65 -0.33
C THR A 580 16.62 -28.15 -0.54
N ALA A 581 15.97 -27.30 0.26
CA ALA A 581 16.22 -25.86 0.23
C ALA A 581 17.70 -25.49 0.52
N LEU A 582 18.39 -26.30 1.33
CA LEU A 582 19.81 -26.11 1.64
C LEU A 582 20.69 -26.34 0.41
N HIS A 583 20.42 -27.37 -0.38
CA HIS A 583 21.14 -27.64 -1.63
C HIS A 583 21.06 -26.45 -2.57
N ILE A 584 19.86 -25.91 -2.76
CA ILE A 584 19.61 -24.77 -3.64
C ILE A 584 20.31 -23.51 -3.11
N ALA A 585 20.20 -23.22 -1.81
CA ALA A 585 20.89 -22.08 -1.19
C ALA A 585 22.42 -22.20 -1.31
N ALA A 586 22.96 -23.42 -1.19
CA ALA A 586 24.38 -23.71 -1.32
C ALA A 586 24.88 -23.55 -2.77
N GLU A 587 24.12 -24.06 -3.74
CA GLU A 587 24.43 -23.93 -5.17
C GLU A 587 24.42 -22.48 -5.66
N THR A 588 23.51 -21.67 -5.10
CA THR A 588 23.34 -20.24 -5.44
C THR A 588 24.17 -19.28 -4.58
N GLY A 589 24.86 -19.77 -3.54
CA GLY A 589 25.78 -18.99 -2.72
C GLY A 589 25.14 -18.14 -1.63
N HIS A 590 23.88 -18.41 -1.30
CA HIS A 590 23.11 -17.63 -0.32
C HIS A 590 23.42 -18.04 1.12
N THR A 591 24.65 -17.75 1.56
CA THR A 591 25.24 -18.12 2.86
C THR A 591 24.32 -17.84 4.07
N SER A 592 23.70 -16.67 4.14
CA SER A 592 22.80 -16.31 5.27
C SER A 592 21.55 -17.19 5.32
N THR A 593 21.03 -17.57 4.16
CA THR A 593 19.88 -18.49 4.07
C THR A 593 20.30 -19.92 4.39
N SER A 594 21.47 -20.36 3.92
CA SER A 594 22.04 -21.66 4.31
C SER A 594 22.21 -21.76 5.84
N ARG A 595 22.78 -20.72 6.49
CA ARG A 595 22.95 -20.68 7.95
C ARG A 595 21.61 -20.79 8.68
N LEU A 596 20.59 -20.11 8.18
CA LEU A 596 19.25 -20.16 8.72
C LEU A 596 18.66 -21.57 8.62
N LEU A 597 18.75 -22.21 7.45
CA LEU A 597 18.24 -23.57 7.23
C LEU A 597 18.91 -24.57 8.18
N LEU A 598 20.24 -24.50 8.32
CA LEU A 598 21.02 -25.36 9.22
C LEU A 598 20.60 -25.21 10.68
N LYS A 599 20.43 -23.97 11.14
CA LYS A 599 19.96 -23.68 12.50
C LYS A 599 18.60 -24.30 12.81
N HIS A 600 17.77 -24.50 11.78
CA HIS A 600 16.42 -25.06 11.91
C HIS A 600 16.35 -26.55 11.51
N GLY A 601 17.47 -27.26 11.53
CA GLY A 601 17.49 -28.73 11.39
C GLY A 601 17.49 -29.23 9.94
N ALA A 602 17.97 -28.42 8.99
CA ALA A 602 18.25 -28.91 7.64
C ALA A 602 19.36 -29.97 7.69
N ASP A 603 19.14 -31.10 7.03
CA ASP A 603 20.14 -32.17 6.94
C ASP A 603 21.31 -31.74 6.04
N ILE A 604 22.49 -31.63 6.65
CA ILE A 604 23.75 -31.21 6.00
C ILE A 604 24.25 -32.28 5.02
N GLU A 605 24.02 -33.55 5.35
CA GLU A 605 24.52 -34.72 4.63
C GLU A 605 23.49 -35.32 3.67
N ALA A 606 22.31 -34.67 3.56
CA ALA A 606 21.34 -35.04 2.54
C ALA A 606 22.00 -35.02 1.15
N ALA A 607 21.66 -36.01 0.34
CA ALA A 607 22.18 -36.16 -1.01
C ALA A 607 21.06 -35.94 -2.04
N THR A 608 21.40 -35.26 -3.14
CA THR A 608 20.54 -35.11 -4.31
C THR A 608 20.40 -36.44 -5.07
N ALA A 609 19.55 -36.49 -6.08
CA ALA A 609 19.39 -37.67 -6.94
C ALA A 609 20.70 -38.07 -7.65
N GLU A 610 21.60 -37.12 -7.87
CA GLU A 610 22.92 -37.34 -8.47
C GLU A 610 23.99 -37.70 -7.42
N GLY A 611 23.65 -37.71 -6.12
CA GLY A 611 24.57 -38.00 -5.03
C GLY A 611 25.38 -36.79 -4.55
N PHE A 612 25.01 -35.56 -4.93
CA PHE A 612 25.69 -34.36 -4.43
C PHE A 612 25.14 -33.95 -3.07
N THR A 613 26.02 -33.48 -2.17
CA THR A 613 25.63 -32.82 -0.91
C THR A 613 25.66 -31.30 -1.08
N ALA A 614 25.15 -30.56 -0.09
CA ALA A 614 25.22 -29.09 -0.10
C ALA A 614 26.68 -28.58 -0.24
N LEU A 615 27.65 -29.24 0.39
CA LEU A 615 29.08 -28.89 0.28
C LEU A 615 29.62 -29.10 -1.14
N HIS A 616 29.22 -30.19 -1.80
CA HIS A 616 29.58 -30.44 -3.19
C HIS A 616 29.08 -29.33 -4.12
N LEU A 617 27.82 -28.91 -3.96
CA LEU A 617 27.22 -27.87 -4.80
C LEU A 617 27.86 -26.50 -4.55
N ALA A 618 28.07 -26.10 -3.28
CA ALA A 618 28.78 -24.87 -2.94
C ALA A 618 30.21 -24.84 -3.52
N SER A 619 30.90 -25.98 -3.46
CA SER A 619 32.28 -26.10 -3.94
C SER A 619 32.39 -26.09 -5.46
N ARG A 620 31.43 -26.73 -6.16
CA ARG A 620 31.31 -26.69 -7.62
C ARG A 620 31.03 -25.27 -8.13
N SER A 621 30.18 -24.52 -7.43
CA SER A 621 29.82 -23.15 -7.79
C SER A 621 30.82 -22.09 -7.31
N GLY A 622 31.77 -22.42 -6.45
CA GLY A 622 32.84 -21.51 -5.99
C GLY A 622 32.45 -20.60 -4.83
N HIS A 623 31.41 -20.93 -4.05
CA HIS A 623 30.88 -20.06 -3.01
C HIS A 623 31.63 -20.19 -1.69
N LEU A 624 32.82 -19.57 -1.58
CA LEU A 624 33.72 -19.65 -0.42
C LEU A 624 33.02 -19.46 0.94
N ALA A 625 32.22 -18.40 1.09
CA ALA A 625 31.55 -18.11 2.35
C ALA A 625 30.54 -19.20 2.75
N THR A 626 29.88 -19.83 1.78
CA THR A 626 28.96 -20.95 2.04
C THR A 626 29.71 -22.23 2.32
N THR A 627 30.83 -22.49 1.62
CA THR A 627 31.71 -23.63 1.90
C THR A 627 32.26 -23.55 3.33
N LYS A 628 32.81 -22.40 3.74
CA LYS A 628 33.29 -22.16 5.12
C LYS A 628 32.21 -22.45 6.14
N LEU A 629 31.01 -21.88 5.95
CA LEU A 629 29.87 -22.12 6.81
C LEU A 629 29.53 -23.62 6.94
N LEU A 630 29.51 -24.36 5.82
CA LEU A 630 29.17 -25.78 5.84
C LEU A 630 30.25 -26.60 6.58
N ILE A 631 31.53 -26.26 6.41
CA ILE A 631 32.63 -26.87 7.16
C ILE A 631 32.51 -26.57 8.66
N ASP A 632 32.21 -25.31 9.02
CA ASP A 632 32.02 -24.89 10.43
C ASP A 632 30.89 -25.67 11.11
N GLU A 633 29.81 -25.95 10.36
CA GLU A 633 28.67 -26.75 10.81
C GLU A 633 28.92 -28.28 10.69
N ARG A 634 30.18 -28.69 10.45
CA ARG A 634 30.67 -30.08 10.41
C ARG A 634 30.20 -30.91 9.22
N ALA A 635 30.00 -30.30 8.06
CA ALA A 635 29.80 -31.03 6.81
C ALA A 635 31.00 -31.95 6.50
N SER A 636 30.72 -33.14 6.00
CA SER A 636 31.74 -34.13 5.66
C SER A 636 32.52 -33.70 4.40
N VAL A 637 33.74 -33.19 4.62
CA VAL A 637 34.67 -32.82 3.53
C VAL A 637 35.09 -34.03 2.67
N LEU A 638 35.04 -35.23 3.26
CA LEU A 638 35.39 -36.49 2.61
C LEU A 638 34.18 -37.21 2.00
N ALA A 639 32.98 -36.62 2.06
CA ALA A 639 31.81 -37.18 1.40
C ALA A 639 32.10 -37.43 -0.08
N ARG A 640 31.69 -38.60 -0.57
CA ARG A 640 31.88 -39.00 -1.97
C ARG A 640 30.57 -38.84 -2.70
N GLY A 641 30.55 -37.90 -3.64
CA GLY A 641 29.45 -37.72 -4.57
C GLY A 641 29.59 -38.60 -5.81
N PRO A 642 28.97 -38.20 -6.95
CA PRO A 642 29.06 -38.96 -8.19
C PRO A 642 30.51 -39.12 -8.65
N LEU A 643 30.80 -40.26 -9.29
CA LEU A 643 32.15 -40.64 -9.72
C LEU A 643 33.16 -40.74 -8.56
N ASN A 644 32.71 -40.97 -7.32
CA ASN A 644 33.56 -40.93 -6.11
C ASN A 644 34.31 -39.59 -5.92
N ARG A 645 33.80 -38.49 -6.50
CA ARG A 645 34.41 -37.16 -6.36
C ARG A 645 34.03 -36.53 -5.03
N THR A 646 35.01 -35.91 -4.38
CA THR A 646 34.81 -35.09 -3.17
C THR A 646 34.57 -33.63 -3.54
N ALA A 647 34.18 -32.81 -2.56
CA ALA A 647 34.05 -31.35 -2.73
C ALA A 647 35.32 -30.70 -3.30
N LEU A 648 36.50 -31.17 -2.88
CA LEU A 648 37.80 -30.70 -3.37
C LEU A 648 38.00 -30.98 -4.88
N HIS A 649 37.59 -32.16 -5.35
CA HIS A 649 37.65 -32.50 -6.78
C HIS A 649 36.80 -31.54 -7.62
N LEU A 650 35.58 -31.24 -7.17
CA LEU A 650 34.66 -30.34 -7.87
C LEU A 650 35.16 -28.89 -7.87
N ALA A 651 35.73 -28.42 -6.76
CA ALA A 651 36.33 -27.08 -6.68
C ALA A 651 37.55 -26.96 -7.61
N ALA A 652 38.40 -27.99 -7.66
CA ALA A 652 39.59 -28.03 -8.50
C ALA A 652 39.25 -28.11 -10.01
N GLU A 653 38.25 -28.92 -10.39
CA GLU A 653 37.78 -29.03 -11.78
C GLU A 653 37.23 -27.71 -12.33
N ASN A 654 36.56 -26.92 -11.48
CA ASN A 654 35.99 -25.63 -11.86
C ASN A 654 36.92 -24.43 -11.59
N GLY A 655 38.12 -24.67 -11.04
CA GLY A 655 39.17 -23.66 -10.90
C GLY A 655 39.01 -22.71 -9.69
N HIS A 656 38.20 -23.06 -8.70
CA HIS A 656 37.89 -22.21 -7.54
C HIS A 656 39.00 -22.27 -6.49
N SER A 657 40.10 -21.53 -6.71
CA SER A 657 41.32 -21.62 -5.89
C SER A 657 41.12 -21.29 -4.41
N GLU A 658 40.28 -20.29 -4.09
CA GLU A 658 40.00 -19.92 -2.70
C GLU A 658 39.23 -21.01 -1.95
N VAL A 659 38.30 -21.69 -2.64
CA VAL A 659 37.54 -22.81 -2.07
C VAL A 659 38.44 -24.04 -1.91
N VAL A 660 39.35 -24.26 -2.86
CA VAL A 660 40.38 -25.30 -2.75
C VAL A 660 41.27 -25.04 -1.55
N GLU A 661 41.76 -23.81 -1.35
CA GLU A 661 42.60 -23.46 -0.19
C GLU A 661 41.89 -23.76 1.13
N GLU A 662 40.59 -23.50 1.23
CA GLU A 662 39.81 -23.81 2.44
C GLU A 662 39.57 -25.31 2.65
N LEU A 663 39.34 -26.06 1.56
CA LEU A 663 39.01 -27.48 1.64
C LEU A 663 40.25 -28.37 1.80
N VAL A 664 41.42 -27.91 1.36
CA VAL A 664 42.64 -28.74 1.35
C VAL A 664 43.06 -29.09 2.77
N SER A 665 43.25 -30.39 2.99
CA SER A 665 43.86 -30.95 4.20
C SER A 665 44.82 -32.07 3.81
N SER A 666 45.76 -32.39 4.69
CA SER A 666 46.71 -33.49 4.48
C SER A 666 46.03 -34.84 4.23
N GLU A 667 44.80 -35.02 4.72
CA GLU A 667 44.01 -36.25 4.60
C GLU A 667 43.27 -36.38 3.25
N ASN A 668 42.97 -35.26 2.56
CA ASN A 668 42.08 -35.28 1.38
C ASN A 668 42.75 -34.93 0.05
N ILE A 669 43.94 -34.35 0.06
CA ILE A 669 44.60 -33.78 -1.13
C ILE A 669 44.94 -34.81 -2.20
N ASN A 670 45.21 -36.05 -1.79
CA ASN A 670 45.64 -37.15 -2.67
C ASN A 670 44.55 -38.21 -2.92
N ILE A 671 43.30 -37.94 -2.54
CA ILE A 671 42.18 -38.85 -2.84
C ILE A 671 41.97 -38.89 -4.36
N SER A 672 41.72 -40.08 -4.89
CA SER A 672 41.38 -40.29 -6.30
C SER A 672 39.89 -40.53 -6.49
N ASP A 673 39.34 -39.99 -7.58
CA ASP A 673 38.00 -40.30 -8.06
C ASP A 673 37.90 -41.70 -8.71
N SER A 674 36.75 -42.06 -9.29
CA SER A 674 36.53 -43.36 -9.94
C SER A 674 37.42 -43.61 -11.17
N GLU A 675 37.96 -42.56 -11.78
CA GLU A 675 38.88 -42.64 -12.92
C GLU A 675 40.35 -42.67 -12.47
N GLY A 676 40.61 -42.63 -11.15
CA GLY A 676 41.94 -42.53 -10.59
C GLY A 676 42.51 -41.09 -10.62
N LEU A 677 41.66 -40.08 -10.83
CA LEU A 677 42.09 -38.67 -10.90
C LEU A 677 42.05 -38.03 -9.52
N THR A 678 43.14 -37.39 -9.14
CA THR A 678 43.19 -36.52 -7.97
C THR A 678 42.69 -35.10 -8.30
N ALA A 679 42.45 -34.27 -7.29
CA ALA A 679 42.12 -32.86 -7.49
C ALA A 679 43.14 -32.12 -8.38
N LEU A 680 44.44 -32.44 -8.24
CA LEU A 680 45.51 -31.88 -9.07
C LEU A 680 45.34 -32.24 -10.56
N HIS A 681 44.96 -33.48 -10.86
CA HIS A 681 44.67 -33.93 -12.23
C HIS A 681 43.50 -33.17 -12.84
N LEU A 682 42.45 -32.93 -12.07
CA LEU A 682 41.26 -32.21 -12.54
C LEU A 682 41.57 -30.72 -12.77
N ALA A 683 42.31 -30.07 -11.87
CA ALA A 683 42.77 -28.69 -12.05
C ALA A 683 43.68 -28.55 -13.28
N ALA A 684 44.61 -29.49 -13.49
CA ALA A 684 45.50 -29.51 -14.64
C ALA A 684 44.74 -29.74 -15.96
N ARG A 685 43.75 -30.64 -15.96
CA ARG A 685 42.85 -30.87 -17.11
C ARG A 685 42.03 -29.64 -17.46
N GLY A 686 41.57 -28.90 -16.45
CA GLY A 686 40.84 -27.63 -16.61
C GLY A 686 41.74 -26.45 -16.99
N GLY A 687 43.06 -26.60 -16.93
CA GLY A 687 44.01 -25.54 -17.24
C GLY A 687 44.11 -24.44 -16.16
N HIS A 688 43.72 -24.73 -14.92
CA HIS A 688 43.59 -23.72 -13.86
C HIS A 688 44.90 -23.54 -13.08
N THR A 689 45.77 -22.64 -13.54
CA THR A 689 47.14 -22.44 -13.00
C THR A 689 47.17 -22.15 -11.50
N LYS A 690 46.35 -21.21 -11.02
CA LYS A 690 46.30 -20.82 -9.60
C LYS A 690 45.89 -21.97 -8.68
N THR A 691 44.94 -22.80 -9.11
CA THR A 691 44.47 -23.95 -8.34
C THR A 691 45.53 -25.05 -8.30
N VAL A 692 46.27 -25.25 -9.39
CA VAL A 692 47.44 -26.14 -9.44
C VAL A 692 48.54 -25.64 -8.49
N GLU A 693 48.86 -24.34 -8.49
CA GLU A 693 49.82 -23.74 -7.55
C GLU A 693 49.42 -23.98 -6.09
N VAL A 694 48.16 -23.70 -5.73
CA VAL A 694 47.65 -23.92 -4.37
C VAL A 694 47.76 -25.38 -3.96
N LEU A 695 47.38 -26.32 -4.84
CA LEU A 695 47.47 -27.75 -4.54
C LEU A 695 48.92 -28.23 -4.38
N LEU A 696 49.85 -27.77 -5.22
CA LEU A 696 51.26 -28.14 -5.11
C LEU A 696 51.90 -27.55 -3.84
N ASN A 697 51.58 -26.29 -3.50
CA ASN A 697 52.06 -25.65 -2.27
C ASN A 697 51.61 -26.39 -1.00
N HIS A 698 50.46 -27.06 -1.04
CA HIS A 698 49.93 -27.86 0.07
C HIS A 698 50.35 -29.34 0.01
N GLY A 699 51.24 -29.72 -0.91
CA GLY A 699 51.85 -31.06 -0.96
C GLY A 699 51.12 -32.11 -1.80
N ALA A 700 50.35 -31.71 -2.81
CA ALA A 700 49.75 -32.65 -3.76
C ALA A 700 50.82 -33.41 -4.56
N HIS A 701 50.70 -34.74 -4.67
CA HIS A 701 51.68 -35.54 -5.40
C HIS A 701 51.49 -35.45 -6.92
N ALA A 702 52.51 -34.98 -7.63
CA ALA A 702 52.55 -34.88 -9.10
C ALA A 702 52.81 -36.23 -9.81
N ASP A 703 53.20 -37.27 -9.08
CA ASP A 703 53.63 -38.57 -9.64
C ASP A 703 52.55 -39.66 -9.64
N MET A 704 51.33 -39.35 -9.18
CA MET A 704 50.24 -40.33 -9.10
C MET A 704 49.73 -40.70 -10.49
N GLN A 705 50.17 -41.84 -11.03
CA GLN A 705 49.78 -42.28 -12.37
C GLN A 705 48.31 -42.73 -12.44
N ARG A 706 47.60 -42.31 -13.49
CA ARG A 706 46.34 -42.95 -13.90
C ARG A 706 46.54 -44.44 -14.13
N PRO A 707 45.53 -45.29 -13.93
CA PRO A 707 45.54 -46.67 -14.39
C PRO A 707 45.70 -46.81 -15.93
N THR A 708 45.57 -45.72 -16.71
CA THR A 708 45.70 -45.68 -18.17
C THR A 708 47.02 -45.07 -18.71
N CYS A 709 48.07 -44.92 -17.88
CA CYS A 709 49.40 -44.45 -18.30
C CYS A 709 49.43 -43.07 -19.02
N GLN A 710 48.61 -42.10 -18.58
CA GLN A 710 48.79 -40.70 -18.98
C GLN A 710 49.39 -39.89 -17.82
N THR A 711 50.50 -39.19 -18.07
CA THR A 711 51.16 -38.30 -17.11
C THR A 711 50.37 -36.99 -16.94
N LEU A 712 50.40 -36.37 -15.76
CA LEU A 712 49.84 -35.03 -15.49
C LEU A 712 50.19 -33.99 -16.58
N VAL A 713 51.44 -34.03 -17.06
CA VAL A 713 51.95 -33.19 -18.16
C VAL A 713 51.18 -33.42 -19.47
N GLN A 714 50.80 -34.65 -19.80
CA GLN A 714 50.04 -34.98 -21.01
C GLN A 714 48.59 -34.47 -20.94
N LEU A 715 48.00 -34.42 -19.74
CA LEU A 715 46.66 -33.86 -19.52
C LEU A 715 46.66 -32.34 -19.62
N ALA A 716 47.69 -31.69 -19.06
CA ALA A 716 47.89 -30.26 -19.24
C ALA A 716 48.14 -29.89 -20.72
N GLN A 717 48.89 -30.72 -21.46
CA GLN A 717 49.10 -30.53 -22.91
C GLN A 717 47.81 -30.64 -23.75
N GLN A 718 46.87 -31.50 -23.36
CA GLN A 718 45.55 -31.61 -24.03
C GLN A 718 44.68 -30.36 -23.84
N SER A 719 44.88 -29.61 -22.76
CA SER A 719 44.15 -28.35 -22.48
C SER A 719 44.69 -27.12 -23.21
N SER A 720 45.73 -27.27 -24.05
CA SER A 720 46.41 -26.19 -24.81
C SER A 720 47.01 -25.06 -23.95
N ASN A 721 47.20 -25.27 -22.65
CA ASN A 721 47.63 -24.24 -21.71
C ASN A 721 49.10 -24.42 -21.31
N SER A 722 50.01 -23.65 -21.92
CA SER A 722 51.45 -23.78 -21.75
C SER A 722 51.92 -23.49 -20.32
N SER A 723 51.26 -22.57 -19.61
CA SER A 723 51.64 -22.17 -18.25
C SER A 723 51.51 -23.31 -17.23
N VAL A 724 50.48 -24.15 -17.32
CA VAL A 724 50.31 -25.32 -16.44
C VAL A 724 51.37 -26.38 -16.72
N THR A 725 51.72 -26.59 -18.00
CA THR A 725 52.76 -27.56 -18.38
C THR A 725 54.15 -27.15 -17.92
N VAL A 726 54.45 -25.84 -17.89
CA VAL A 726 55.72 -25.33 -17.35
C VAL A 726 55.78 -25.56 -15.85
N LEU A 727 54.71 -25.21 -15.14
CA LEU A 727 54.65 -25.31 -13.67
C LEU A 727 54.75 -26.76 -13.16
N LEU A 728 54.13 -27.71 -13.87
CA LEU A 728 54.23 -29.15 -13.57
C LEU A 728 55.57 -29.77 -13.98
N ASN A 729 56.38 -29.11 -14.82
CA ASN A 729 57.72 -29.57 -15.17
C ASN A 729 58.80 -29.00 -14.22
N GLU A 730 58.49 -27.92 -13.48
CA GLU A 730 59.39 -27.26 -12.53
C GLU A 730 59.26 -27.80 -11.09
N THR A 731 58.19 -28.54 -10.81
CA THR A 731 57.89 -29.19 -9.52
C THR A 731 58.10 -30.69 -9.61
#